data_AF-A0A084EVR2-F1
#
_entry.id   AF-A0A084EVR2-F1
#
_cell.length_a   1.000
_cell.length_b   1.000
_cell.length_c   1.000
_cell.angle_alpha   90.00
_cell.angle_beta   90.00
_cell.angle_gamma   90.00
#
_symmetry.space_group_name_H-M   'P 1'
#
loop_
_entity.id
_entity.type
_entity.pdbx_description
1 polymer ?
#
loop_
_entity_poly.entity_id
_entity_poly.type
_entity_poly.pdbx_seq_one_letter_code
_entity_poly.pdbx_strand_id
1 'polypeptide(L)'
;MKIRNKKRFVGLLISGLVLSTAMISSTAVACSQIASDQNPVQQVDNKQETTNNVTGSNTKRVQTKFVNKNQKAKKQANQNKASNQTINQIVDDSEQDIAPRKQISVNNKIEPKQEDIKPSNQDSKVINQDPSKENITVNQTNHQNNQKVNNSSSFEPKQQDNEQNNKQDQIQNQQVYENAAIKSNETIKYLAVGDSVTAGYNGEVGFDLRGEMNQDKSISGLSFPAFVANYFNTIEPNRVSSFLNLGLTGSKVDDWLYFLNEADASYLSRLNHKANFFKKLKDRDTNSKALYKNKLDPYFKNFGLNLNDTSKISSNYDKSQFSGLVNAIKDANLMTITLGANDFTQTMNINLIKAVFSAKTQQQKLLALEQLKSHLTQISRTIQNNLEKLIKALKRINPNLNINLVGYPMPLLRLQNIINEFAKLENKKLGNEILAVLNQTIKKAALNTNVNFIAVNDEDDWNQNNDQFAKAIFDIHPTEYGYKKMAQDLVLKLSLGENYSSQKDANLAKQLVNAWDQAYFSKDNNSFKQTVAFNVSNATIINKVLGSRSNELLFKFNNLQNDRKVREFFKDKSNAAEFIKSWISEHLDLIPQLVPEFKQLLSANKNGSSTDQQMLANLNKEILTYVILETDFVDKAIVKIQDEFDSKDLDKNKKAGTQVITSKLLLDVLKVNLLNESTIFNILKKVCTDSPFAKDKSKLKLILNNLIGQFLTPERALQLLDKYASQSSGVGSFLVSRSKNQIAKPENLKKIIEFFVDKLLEKPNHYFNKSKSIQELIQNIISENPINVQQLVAKLLFSNLASGIFNWFKS
;
A
#
# COMPACT_ATOMS: atom_id res chain seq x y z
N MET A 1 -16.15 4.73 26.77
CA MET A 1 -16.86 4.34 25.53
C MET A 1 -16.32 5.05 24.25
N LYS A 2 -16.05 6.36 24.27
CA LYS A 2 -15.59 7.18 23.11
C LYS A 2 -14.25 6.81 22.45
N ILE A 3 -13.29 6.22 23.18
CA ILE A 3 -11.99 5.74 22.64
C ILE A 3 -12.11 4.33 22.03
N ARG A 4 -13.19 3.60 22.35
CA ARG A 4 -13.38 2.18 22.01
C ARG A 4 -13.81 1.97 20.55
N ASN A 5 -14.54 2.93 19.99
CA ASN A 5 -15.14 2.83 18.64
C ASN A 5 -14.21 3.36 17.54
N LYS A 6 -13.42 4.42 17.82
CA LYS A 6 -12.30 4.84 16.94
C LYS A 6 -11.27 3.71 16.72
N LYS A 7 -11.15 2.85 17.74
CA LYS A 7 -10.25 1.69 17.77
C LYS A 7 -10.77 0.44 17.06
N ARG A 8 -11.94 0.46 16.43
CA ARG A 8 -12.43 -0.67 15.60
C ARG A 8 -12.30 -0.39 14.11
N PHE A 9 -12.70 0.80 13.66
CA PHE A 9 -12.64 1.17 12.24
C PHE A 9 -11.23 1.23 11.65
N VAL A 10 -10.27 1.90 12.30
CA VAL A 10 -8.91 1.94 11.73
C VAL A 10 -8.26 0.57 11.82
N GLY A 11 -8.65 -0.28 12.77
CA GLY A 11 -8.28 -1.70 12.83
C GLY A 11 -8.92 -2.51 11.71
N LEU A 12 -10.10 -2.13 11.21
CA LEU A 12 -10.80 -2.72 10.05
C LEU A 12 -10.32 -2.19 8.70
N LEU A 13 -9.91 -0.92 8.62
CA LEU A 13 -9.19 -0.32 7.51
C LEU A 13 -7.80 -0.90 7.41
N ILE A 14 -7.10 -1.06 8.53
CA ILE A 14 -5.78 -1.70 8.58
C ILE A 14 -5.91 -3.18 8.36
N SER A 15 -6.87 -3.90 8.94
CA SER A 15 -7.08 -5.28 8.51
C SER A 15 -7.48 -5.34 7.04
N GLY A 16 -8.25 -4.39 6.52
CA GLY A 16 -8.56 -4.21 5.09
C GLY A 16 -7.36 -3.90 4.19
N LEU A 17 -6.39 -3.14 4.68
CA LEU A 17 -5.16 -2.76 3.99
C LEU A 17 -4.09 -3.86 4.13
N VAL A 18 -3.93 -4.45 5.31
CA VAL A 18 -3.15 -5.68 5.57
C VAL A 18 -3.71 -6.85 4.74
N LEU A 19 -5.04 -6.92 4.55
CA LEU A 19 -5.76 -7.83 3.64
C LEU A 19 -5.47 -7.52 2.16
N SER A 20 -5.31 -6.25 1.82
CA SER A 20 -5.23 -5.79 0.44
C SER A 20 -3.91 -6.18 -0.21
N THR A 21 -2.84 -5.88 0.48
CA THR A 21 -1.47 -6.12 0.04
C THR A 21 -1.15 -7.60 0.02
N ALA A 22 -1.91 -8.34 0.81
CA ALA A 22 -1.97 -9.78 0.86
C ALA A 22 -2.62 -10.47 -0.35
N MET A 23 -3.55 -9.79 -1.04
CA MET A 23 -4.38 -10.39 -2.09
C MET A 23 -4.26 -9.73 -3.47
N ILE A 24 -3.66 -8.54 -3.57
CA ILE A 24 -3.25 -7.92 -4.85
C ILE A 24 -2.23 -8.81 -5.59
N SER A 25 -1.56 -9.70 -4.86
CA SER A 25 -0.73 -10.77 -5.42
C SER A 25 -1.49 -12.00 -5.94
N SER A 26 -2.76 -12.20 -5.61
CA SER A 26 -3.42 -13.53 -5.75
C SER A 26 -4.89 -13.52 -6.19
N THR A 27 -5.33 -12.56 -7.02
CA THR A 27 -6.73 -12.52 -7.48
C THR A 27 -7.09 -13.59 -8.52
N ALA A 28 -7.40 -14.80 -8.04
CA ALA A 28 -8.21 -15.77 -8.78
C ALA A 28 -8.97 -16.87 -7.98
N VAL A 29 -8.78 -17.07 -6.68
CA VAL A 29 -9.19 -18.35 -6.04
C VAL A 29 -10.35 -18.26 -5.02
N ALA A 30 -10.83 -17.07 -4.62
CA ALA A 30 -11.73 -16.95 -3.46
C ALA A 30 -13.23 -17.24 -3.69
N CYS A 31 -13.64 -17.92 -4.76
CA CYS A 31 -15.05 -18.28 -5.02
C CYS A 31 -15.23 -19.78 -5.29
N SER A 32 -15.01 -20.63 -4.29
CA SER A 32 -15.63 -21.99 -4.24
C SER A 32 -15.40 -22.78 -2.93
N GLN A 33 -14.53 -22.35 -2.02
CA GLN A 33 -14.17 -23.15 -0.81
C GLN A 33 -15.22 -23.22 0.33
N ILE A 34 -16.51 -22.96 0.05
CA ILE A 34 -17.59 -23.13 1.05
C ILE A 34 -18.48 -24.35 0.73
N ALA A 35 -18.17 -25.14 -0.31
CA ALA A 35 -18.99 -26.30 -0.67
C ALA A 35 -18.17 -27.53 -1.07
N SER A 36 -17.19 -27.94 -0.26
CA SER A 36 -16.59 -29.27 -0.38
C SER A 36 -15.80 -29.62 0.88
N ASP A 37 -16.48 -29.81 2.01
CA ASP A 37 -15.95 -30.56 3.14
C ASP A 37 -17.10 -30.90 4.08
N GLN A 38 -17.90 -31.91 3.72
CA GLN A 38 -18.55 -32.81 4.69
C GLN A 38 -18.72 -34.22 4.08
N ASN A 39 -18.08 -35.16 4.78
CA ASN A 39 -18.21 -36.61 4.82
C ASN A 39 -17.60 -37.52 3.72
N PRO A 40 -16.77 -38.52 4.11
CA PRO A 40 -16.24 -39.55 3.23
C PRO A 40 -17.26 -40.67 3.00
N VAL A 41 -17.18 -41.22 1.79
CA VAL A 41 -17.93 -42.36 1.27
C VAL A 41 -17.53 -43.65 2.01
N GLN A 42 -18.52 -44.37 2.54
CA GLN A 42 -18.44 -45.83 2.72
C GLN A 42 -19.21 -46.49 1.57
N GLN A 43 -18.52 -47.34 0.82
CA GLN A 43 -19.10 -48.26 -0.17
C GLN A 43 -19.70 -49.47 0.54
N VAL A 44 -20.94 -49.84 0.21
CA VAL A 44 -21.44 -51.23 0.23
C VAL A 44 -22.42 -51.41 -0.92
N ASP A 45 -22.25 -52.52 -1.64
CA ASP A 45 -23.06 -53.04 -2.76
C ASP A 45 -24.55 -53.26 -2.41
N ASN A 46 -25.46 -53.00 -3.35
CA ASN A 46 -26.38 -54.03 -3.87
C ASN A 46 -27.30 -53.57 -5.02
N LYS A 47 -27.68 -54.58 -5.81
CA LYS A 47 -28.51 -54.59 -7.02
C LYS A 47 -30.00 -54.26 -6.79
N GLN A 48 -30.64 -53.94 -7.93
CA GLN A 48 -32.01 -54.28 -8.40
C GLN A 48 -33.20 -53.30 -8.25
N GLU A 49 -33.77 -53.02 -9.43
CA GLU A 49 -35.20 -52.99 -9.82
C GLU A 49 -36.18 -51.85 -9.43
N THR A 50 -36.63 -51.16 -10.49
CA THR A 50 -38.00 -50.75 -10.89
C THR A 50 -38.99 -50.14 -9.87
N THR A 51 -39.47 -48.92 -10.14
CA THR A 51 -40.84 -48.57 -10.60
C THR A 51 -41.23 -47.10 -10.30
N ASN A 52 -42.17 -46.59 -11.11
CA ASN A 52 -42.76 -45.25 -11.15
C ASN A 52 -43.42 -44.77 -9.84
N ASN A 53 -43.35 -43.47 -9.52
CA ASN A 53 -44.53 -42.58 -9.64
C ASN A 53 -44.30 -41.12 -9.21
N VAL A 54 -45.11 -40.29 -9.89
CA VAL A 54 -45.45 -38.87 -9.81
C VAL A 54 -45.62 -38.28 -8.39
N THR A 55 -45.08 -37.07 -8.16
CA THR A 55 -45.83 -35.86 -7.72
C THR A 55 -44.88 -34.65 -7.65
N GLY A 56 -45.32 -33.51 -8.19
CA GLY A 56 -44.53 -32.29 -8.27
C GLY A 56 -44.76 -31.32 -7.12
N SER A 57 -43.82 -30.39 -6.92
CA SER A 57 -44.13 -29.00 -6.56
C SER A 57 -42.91 -28.08 -6.73
N ASN A 58 -43.09 -27.09 -7.61
CA ASN A 58 -42.50 -25.75 -7.70
C ASN A 58 -41.38 -25.33 -6.71
N THR A 59 -40.20 -24.98 -7.25
CA THR A 59 -39.36 -23.84 -6.79
C THR A 59 -38.17 -23.58 -7.73
N LYS A 60 -38.40 -23.08 -8.96
CA LYS A 60 -37.33 -22.49 -9.80
C LYS A 60 -37.87 -21.39 -10.71
N ARG A 61 -37.91 -20.13 -10.23
CA ARG A 61 -38.04 -18.97 -11.14
C ARG A 61 -37.60 -17.62 -10.56
N VAL A 62 -36.47 -17.53 -9.86
CA VAL A 62 -35.83 -16.22 -9.57
C VAL A 62 -34.30 -16.38 -9.52
N GLN A 63 -33.63 -16.64 -10.65
CA GLN A 63 -32.16 -16.50 -10.73
C GLN A 63 -31.62 -16.26 -12.15
N THR A 64 -32.41 -16.47 -13.20
CA THR A 64 -31.97 -16.34 -14.59
C THR A 64 -32.13 -14.95 -15.23
N LYS A 65 -32.63 -13.94 -14.51
CA LYS A 65 -32.81 -12.57 -15.05
C LYS A 65 -31.67 -11.58 -14.74
N PHE A 66 -30.75 -11.88 -13.83
CA PHE A 66 -29.64 -10.98 -13.47
C PHE A 66 -28.35 -11.20 -14.29
N VAL A 67 -28.10 -12.42 -14.76
CA VAL A 67 -26.86 -12.76 -15.51
C VAL A 67 -26.88 -12.19 -16.94
N ASN A 68 -28.04 -12.14 -17.59
CA ASN A 68 -28.16 -11.63 -18.98
C ASN A 68 -28.10 -10.10 -19.11
N LYS A 69 -28.30 -9.34 -18.02
CA LYS A 69 -28.26 -7.86 -18.07
C LYS A 69 -26.81 -7.32 -18.03
N ASN A 70 -25.90 -8.01 -17.36
CA ASN A 70 -24.47 -7.63 -17.28
C ASN A 70 -23.70 -7.93 -18.58
N GLN A 71 -24.11 -8.94 -19.36
CA GLN A 71 -23.50 -9.23 -20.67
C GLN A 71 -23.92 -8.22 -21.75
N LYS A 72 -25.16 -7.70 -21.71
CA LYS A 72 -25.62 -6.64 -22.62
C LYS A 72 -24.96 -5.29 -22.34
N ALA A 73 -24.72 -4.95 -21.06
CA ALA A 73 -24.00 -3.72 -20.69
C ALA A 73 -22.52 -3.74 -21.14
N LYS A 74 -21.84 -4.90 -21.08
CA LYS A 74 -20.47 -5.07 -21.60
C LYS A 74 -20.39 -5.00 -23.13
N LYS A 75 -21.41 -5.48 -23.86
CA LYS A 75 -21.46 -5.34 -25.34
C LYS A 75 -21.67 -3.89 -25.80
N GLN A 76 -22.49 -3.10 -25.09
CA GLN A 76 -22.68 -1.68 -25.39
C GLN A 76 -21.47 -0.80 -25.06
N ALA A 77 -20.72 -1.13 -23.99
CA ALA A 77 -19.47 -0.43 -23.67
C ALA A 77 -18.35 -0.66 -24.71
N ASN A 78 -18.32 -1.85 -25.33
CA ASN A 78 -17.35 -2.14 -26.39
C ASN A 78 -17.73 -1.52 -27.75
N GLN A 79 -19.01 -1.33 -28.05
CA GLN A 79 -19.45 -0.61 -29.27
C GLN A 79 -19.16 0.90 -29.20
N ASN A 80 -19.24 1.50 -28.01
CA ASN A 80 -18.87 2.91 -27.82
C ASN A 80 -17.36 3.18 -27.86
N LYS A 81 -16.51 2.17 -27.56
CA LYS A 81 -15.05 2.27 -27.76
C LYS A 81 -14.62 2.14 -29.22
N ALA A 82 -15.34 1.36 -30.04
CA ALA A 82 -15.06 1.24 -31.47
C ALA A 82 -15.42 2.52 -32.26
N SER A 83 -16.42 3.27 -31.79
CA SER A 83 -16.89 4.51 -32.45
C SER A 83 -15.97 5.72 -32.25
N ASN A 84 -15.05 5.67 -31.28
CA ASN A 84 -14.03 6.71 -31.06
C ASN A 84 -12.68 6.41 -31.74
N GLN A 85 -12.54 5.24 -32.40
CA GLN A 85 -11.35 4.91 -33.21
C GLN A 85 -11.52 5.26 -34.70
N THR A 86 -12.73 5.60 -35.16
CA THR A 86 -13.02 5.92 -36.56
C THR A 86 -12.91 7.43 -36.89
N ILE A 87 -12.52 8.27 -35.92
CA ILE A 87 -12.35 9.74 -36.14
C ILE A 87 -10.86 10.14 -36.30
N ASN A 88 -9.91 9.23 -36.06
CA ASN A 88 -8.47 9.47 -36.27
C ASN A 88 -7.91 8.76 -37.51
N GLN A 89 -8.73 8.54 -38.55
CA GLN A 89 -8.31 7.86 -39.78
C GLN A 89 -8.69 8.62 -41.06
N ILE A 90 -8.81 9.95 -40.96
CA ILE A 90 -8.89 10.85 -42.11
C ILE A 90 -7.99 12.05 -41.78
N VAL A 91 -6.70 11.93 -42.09
CA VAL A 91 -5.72 12.94 -42.54
C VAL A 91 -4.37 12.22 -42.46
N ASP A 92 -4.03 11.48 -43.50
CA ASP A 92 -2.65 11.13 -43.86
C ASP A 92 -2.69 10.58 -45.29
N ASP A 93 -2.69 11.51 -46.24
CA ASP A 93 -2.39 11.27 -47.67
C ASP A 93 -1.93 12.62 -48.26
N SER A 94 -0.63 12.91 -48.15
CA SER A 94 0.17 13.59 -49.18
C SER A 94 1.59 13.88 -48.67
N GLU A 95 2.54 13.01 -49.03
CA GLU A 95 3.95 13.41 -49.17
C GLU A 95 4.10 14.15 -50.51
N GLN A 96 4.83 15.29 -50.53
CA GLN A 96 6.01 15.49 -51.39
C GLN A 96 6.59 16.92 -51.29
N ASP A 97 7.91 16.96 -51.10
CA ASP A 97 8.93 17.94 -51.50
C ASP A 97 8.71 19.46 -51.32
N ILE A 98 9.66 20.10 -50.60
CA ILE A 98 10.56 21.16 -51.10
C ILE A 98 11.63 21.50 -50.04
N ALA A 99 12.87 21.62 -50.51
CA ALA A 99 14.10 21.94 -49.77
C ALA A 99 14.23 23.45 -49.40
N PRO A 100 15.30 23.89 -48.70
CA PRO A 100 15.21 24.85 -47.58
C PRO A 100 15.61 26.29 -47.92
N ARG A 101 15.21 27.27 -47.08
CA ARG A 101 15.99 28.51 -46.84
C ARG A 101 15.51 29.36 -45.64
N LYS A 102 16.54 29.81 -44.89
CA LYS A 102 16.75 31.11 -44.18
C LYS A 102 16.04 31.43 -42.85
N GLN A 103 16.89 31.40 -41.82
CA GLN A 103 17.06 32.35 -40.71
C GLN A 103 16.19 33.62 -40.69
N ILE A 104 15.48 33.83 -39.57
CA ILE A 104 15.42 35.11 -38.86
C ILE A 104 15.49 34.84 -37.34
N SER A 105 16.43 35.53 -36.70
CA SER A 105 16.72 35.58 -35.27
C SER A 105 15.75 36.47 -34.49
N VAL A 106 15.36 36.07 -33.28
CA VAL A 106 15.03 37.02 -32.20
C VAL A 106 15.59 36.52 -30.87
N ASN A 107 16.49 37.32 -30.31
CA ASN A 107 17.10 37.19 -29.00
C ASN A 107 16.06 37.36 -27.88
N ASN A 108 16.22 36.61 -26.78
CA ASN A 108 16.08 37.19 -25.45
C ASN A 108 16.93 36.39 -24.44
N LYS A 109 17.93 37.08 -23.92
CA LYS A 109 18.95 36.64 -22.96
C LYS A 109 18.51 37.17 -21.58
N ILE A 110 18.38 36.30 -20.58
CA ILE A 110 18.27 36.72 -19.17
C ILE A 110 19.33 35.94 -18.40
N GLU A 111 20.35 36.65 -17.95
CA GLU A 111 21.41 36.21 -17.05
C GLU A 111 20.93 36.27 -15.58
N PRO A 112 21.35 35.34 -14.69
CA PRO A 112 21.10 35.44 -13.26
C PRO A 112 22.25 36.18 -12.54
N LYS A 113 21.88 37.15 -11.69
CA LYS A 113 22.79 37.86 -10.78
C LYS A 113 23.18 36.99 -9.59
N GLN A 114 24.48 36.97 -9.29
CA GLN A 114 25.08 36.54 -8.03
C GLN A 114 24.95 37.66 -6.98
N GLU A 115 24.63 37.29 -5.73
CA GLU A 115 24.81 38.16 -4.56
C GLU A 115 25.76 37.47 -3.56
N ASP A 116 26.90 38.12 -3.34
CA ASP A 116 27.86 37.89 -2.26
C ASP A 116 27.43 38.67 -1.02
N ILE A 117 27.39 38.03 0.16
CA ILE A 117 27.53 38.74 1.46
C ILE A 117 28.37 37.88 2.43
N LYS A 118 29.47 38.47 2.90
CA LYS A 118 30.38 38.00 3.97
C LYS A 118 29.83 38.29 5.39
N PRO A 119 30.34 37.62 6.44
CA PRO A 119 29.79 37.68 7.79
C PRO A 119 30.41 38.77 8.68
N SER A 120 29.68 39.23 9.71
CA SER A 120 30.23 40.03 10.80
C SER A 120 29.74 39.54 12.17
N ASN A 121 30.69 39.19 13.04
CA ASN A 121 30.54 39.14 14.49
C ASN A 121 30.70 40.56 15.07
N GLN A 122 29.93 40.91 16.11
CA GLN A 122 30.47 41.56 17.31
C GLN A 122 29.41 41.69 18.43
N ASP A 123 29.90 41.46 19.65
CA ASP A 123 29.26 41.59 20.96
C ASP A 123 28.76 43.01 21.29
N SER A 124 27.77 43.13 22.19
CA SER A 124 27.88 43.82 23.50
C SER A 124 26.54 44.21 24.14
N LYS A 125 26.20 43.50 25.24
CA LYS A 125 25.89 43.99 26.61
C LYS A 125 24.85 45.10 26.92
N VAL A 126 23.88 44.72 27.79
CA VAL A 126 23.52 45.32 29.14
C VAL A 126 22.49 46.50 29.07
N ILE A 127 21.34 46.61 29.77
CA ILE A 127 20.93 46.47 31.20
C ILE A 127 19.38 46.25 31.38
N ASN A 128 19.04 45.41 32.38
CA ASN A 128 17.88 45.31 33.32
C ASN A 128 16.53 46.04 33.12
N GLN A 129 15.43 45.32 33.39
CA GLN A 129 14.70 45.39 34.68
C GLN A 129 13.72 44.21 34.89
N ASP A 130 13.96 43.46 35.97
CA ASP A 130 13.10 42.51 36.72
C ASP A 130 12.09 43.33 37.59
N PRO A 131 11.12 42.81 38.40
CA PRO A 131 10.79 41.42 38.72
C PRO A 131 9.29 41.05 38.89
N SER A 132 8.99 39.74 38.96
CA SER A 132 8.15 39.19 40.03
C SER A 132 8.32 37.68 40.19
N LYS A 133 8.50 37.30 41.46
CA LYS A 133 8.89 36.00 42.02
C LYS A 133 7.67 35.13 42.35
N GLU A 134 7.88 33.81 42.44
CA GLU A 134 7.57 32.93 43.59
C GLU A 134 7.93 31.46 43.21
N ASN A 135 9.04 30.91 43.70
CA ASN A 135 9.23 30.10 44.93
C ASN A 135 8.62 28.67 44.90
N ILE A 136 9.47 27.62 45.00
CA ILE A 136 9.59 26.68 46.15
C ILE A 136 10.58 25.52 45.82
N THR A 137 11.74 25.62 46.48
CA THR A 137 12.53 24.66 47.28
C THR A 137 12.67 23.16 46.92
N VAL A 138 13.94 22.78 46.74
CA VAL A 138 14.55 21.45 46.86
C VAL A 138 15.05 21.26 48.31
N ASN A 139 14.87 20.07 48.89
CA ASN A 139 15.59 19.65 50.11
C ASN A 139 16.59 18.53 49.76
N GLN A 140 17.86 18.79 50.06
CA GLN A 140 18.91 17.81 50.30
C GLN A 140 19.02 17.55 51.81
N THR A 141 19.41 16.33 52.18
CA THR A 141 20.16 16.11 53.43
C THR A 141 21.21 15.02 53.25
N ASN A 142 22.41 15.36 53.71
CA ASN A 142 23.67 14.61 53.75
C ASN A 142 23.69 13.55 54.86
N HIS A 143 24.60 12.58 54.75
CA HIS A 143 25.58 12.32 55.81
C HIS A 143 26.84 11.60 55.27
N GLN A 144 27.99 12.27 55.46
CA GLN A 144 29.34 11.71 55.44
C GLN A 144 29.72 11.24 56.85
N ASN A 145 30.62 10.25 57.00
CA ASN A 145 31.97 10.53 57.50
C ASN A 145 32.95 9.33 57.61
N ASN A 146 34.22 9.72 57.45
CA ASN A 146 35.49 9.19 57.99
C ASN A 146 36.21 8.01 57.29
N GLN A 147 37.54 8.00 57.10
CA GLN A 147 38.64 9.00 57.12
C GLN A 147 39.95 8.27 56.73
N LYS A 148 40.89 9.00 56.07
CA LYS A 148 42.39 8.89 56.09
C LYS A 148 43.07 7.69 55.37
N VAL A 149 44.27 7.74 54.76
CA VAL A 149 45.33 8.75 54.46
C VAL A 149 46.43 8.10 53.55
N ASN A 150 47.05 8.91 52.67
CA ASN A 150 48.40 8.85 52.03
C ASN A 150 48.83 7.87 50.89
N ASN A 151 49.07 8.51 49.74
CA ASN A 151 50.30 8.64 48.91
C ASN A 151 51.09 7.45 48.31
N SER A 152 51.12 7.52 46.97
CA SER A 152 52.25 7.36 46.03
C SER A 152 53.03 6.04 45.95
N SER A 153 52.85 5.32 44.83
CA SER A 153 53.95 4.98 43.89
C SER A 153 53.42 4.23 42.66
N SER A 154 53.89 4.66 41.50
CA SER A 154 53.99 3.99 40.18
C SER A 154 53.13 2.73 39.92
N PHE A 155 52.14 2.86 39.03
CA PHE A 155 51.55 1.73 38.31
C PHE A 155 51.91 1.83 36.82
N GLU A 156 52.63 0.82 36.32
CA GLU A 156 52.71 0.47 34.90
C GLU A 156 51.30 0.13 34.36
N PRO A 157 50.93 0.55 33.13
CA PRO A 157 49.74 0.03 32.48
C PRO A 157 50.05 -1.33 31.86
N LYS A 158 49.44 -2.39 32.42
CA LYS A 158 49.39 -3.73 31.82
C LYS A 158 48.50 -3.75 30.58
N GLN A 159 49.13 -3.91 29.42
CA GLN A 159 48.90 -4.91 28.36
C GLN A 159 47.47 -5.36 27.91
N GLN A 160 46.36 -4.78 28.34
CA GLN A 160 45.03 -5.17 27.82
C GLN A 160 44.54 -4.35 26.62
N ASP A 161 44.97 -3.09 26.47
CA ASP A 161 44.53 -2.23 25.36
C ASP A 161 45.26 -2.52 24.03
N ASN A 162 46.47 -3.06 24.08
CA ASN A 162 47.25 -3.39 22.87
C ASN A 162 46.81 -4.68 22.18
N GLU A 163 46.19 -5.63 22.89
CA GLU A 163 45.70 -6.88 22.27
C GLU A 163 44.38 -6.69 21.51
N GLN A 164 43.48 -5.80 21.98
CA GLN A 164 42.25 -5.47 21.28
C GLN A 164 42.51 -4.63 20.02
N ASN A 165 43.40 -3.64 20.11
CA ASN A 165 43.80 -2.83 18.95
C ASN A 165 44.57 -3.66 17.90
N ASN A 166 45.45 -4.59 18.31
CA ASN A 166 46.13 -5.49 17.37
C ASN A 166 45.18 -6.47 16.66
N LYS A 167 44.14 -6.98 17.34
CA LYS A 167 43.12 -7.84 16.70
C LYS A 167 42.29 -7.05 15.68
N GLN A 168 41.99 -5.78 15.98
CA GLN A 168 41.22 -4.90 15.11
C GLN A 168 41.96 -4.57 13.80
N ASP A 169 43.25 -4.24 13.87
CA ASP A 169 44.09 -3.99 12.70
C ASP A 169 44.33 -5.25 11.86
N GLN A 170 44.40 -6.43 12.50
CA GLN A 170 44.53 -7.71 11.80
C GLN A 170 43.24 -8.12 11.05
N ILE A 171 42.06 -7.82 11.59
CA ILE A 171 40.76 -8.14 10.94
C ILE A 171 40.45 -7.18 9.78
N GLN A 172 40.86 -5.92 9.88
CA GLN A 172 40.71 -4.94 8.78
C GLN A 172 41.67 -5.20 7.62
N ASN A 173 42.85 -5.78 7.89
CA ASN A 173 43.90 -6.06 6.90
C ASN A 173 43.92 -7.51 6.38
N GLN A 174 43.06 -8.40 6.86
CA GLN A 174 43.00 -9.78 6.37
C GLN A 174 42.43 -9.84 4.94
N GLN A 175 43.24 -10.38 4.04
CA GLN A 175 42.87 -10.72 2.68
C GLN A 175 41.77 -11.81 2.67
N VAL A 176 40.68 -11.55 1.95
CA VAL A 176 39.42 -12.31 2.01
C VAL A 176 39.43 -13.46 0.99
N TYR A 177 40.12 -14.59 1.23
CA TYR A 177 40.32 -15.55 0.13
C TYR A 177 39.96 -17.02 0.30
N GLU A 178 39.88 -17.63 1.48
CA GLU A 178 40.06 -19.10 1.44
C GLU A 178 38.81 -19.95 1.11
N ASN A 179 37.57 -19.50 1.36
CA ASN A 179 36.38 -20.38 1.24
C ASN A 179 35.15 -19.84 0.46
N ALA A 180 35.23 -18.68 -0.18
CA ALA A 180 34.08 -18.12 -0.91
C ALA A 180 33.69 -18.98 -2.13
N ALA A 181 32.38 -19.14 -2.35
CA ALA A 181 31.87 -19.98 -3.45
C ALA A 181 32.13 -19.39 -4.85
N ILE A 182 32.21 -18.06 -4.97
CA ILE A 182 32.65 -17.34 -6.16
C ILE A 182 33.95 -16.61 -5.79
N LYS A 183 35.06 -17.08 -6.34
CA LYS A 183 36.41 -16.59 -6.03
C LYS A 183 36.65 -15.21 -6.64
N SER A 184 37.61 -14.46 -6.10
CA SER A 184 37.93 -13.10 -6.54
C SER A 184 38.32 -12.99 -8.02
N ASN A 185 38.80 -14.07 -8.63
CA ASN A 185 39.14 -14.15 -10.06
C ASN A 185 37.99 -14.63 -10.97
N GLU A 186 36.84 -15.03 -10.42
CA GLU A 186 35.69 -15.57 -11.19
C GLU A 186 34.59 -14.53 -11.37
N THR A 187 34.10 -14.28 -12.58
CA THR A 187 33.02 -13.29 -12.78
C THR A 187 31.69 -13.74 -12.18
N ILE A 188 30.86 -12.78 -11.78
CA ILE A 188 29.50 -13.02 -11.25
C ILE A 188 28.49 -13.07 -12.40
N LYS A 189 27.73 -14.17 -12.48
CA LYS A 189 26.57 -14.35 -13.35
C LYS A 189 25.32 -14.42 -12.47
N TYR A 190 24.66 -13.28 -12.31
CA TYR A 190 23.65 -13.07 -11.29
C TYR A 190 22.23 -13.18 -11.84
N LEU A 191 21.45 -14.12 -11.31
CA LEU A 191 20.04 -14.28 -11.61
C LEU A 191 19.20 -14.00 -10.36
N ALA A 192 18.23 -13.08 -10.46
CA ALA A 192 17.25 -12.88 -9.40
C ALA A 192 15.89 -13.42 -9.83
N VAL A 193 15.27 -14.23 -8.97
CA VAL A 193 13.93 -14.80 -9.16
C VAL A 193 13.11 -14.55 -7.90
N GLY A 194 11.80 -14.41 -8.00
CA GLY A 194 11.01 -14.18 -6.79
C GLY A 194 9.71 -13.45 -7.06
N ASP A 195 9.23 -12.73 -6.06
CA ASP A 195 7.99 -11.99 -6.12
C ASP A 195 8.17 -10.48 -6.42
N SER A 196 7.23 -9.65 -5.96
CA SER A 196 7.24 -8.20 -6.18
C SER A 196 8.41 -7.48 -5.51
N VAL A 197 8.94 -8.02 -4.41
CA VAL A 197 10.12 -7.46 -3.75
C VAL A 197 11.36 -7.67 -4.62
N THR A 198 11.50 -8.85 -5.22
CA THR A 198 12.55 -9.11 -6.23
C THR A 198 12.31 -8.26 -7.49
N ALA A 199 11.07 -8.16 -7.96
CA ALA A 199 10.73 -7.35 -9.13
C ALA A 199 10.99 -5.84 -8.94
N GLY A 200 11.12 -5.39 -7.68
CA GLY A 200 11.28 -3.98 -7.36
C GLY A 200 10.00 -3.19 -7.57
N TYR A 201 8.82 -3.76 -7.30
CA TYR A 201 7.58 -2.99 -7.36
C TYR A 201 7.66 -1.80 -6.41
N ASN A 202 7.26 -0.62 -6.88
CA ASN A 202 7.26 0.58 -6.07
C ASN A 202 5.93 1.33 -6.28
N GLY A 203 5.17 1.50 -5.20
CA GLY A 203 3.85 2.15 -5.22
C GLY A 203 3.88 3.64 -5.58
N GLU A 204 5.03 4.32 -5.50
CA GLU A 204 5.14 5.70 -6.01
C GLU A 204 4.96 5.75 -7.54
N VAL A 205 5.39 4.70 -8.23
CA VAL A 205 5.35 4.62 -9.70
C VAL A 205 4.33 3.61 -10.22
N GLY A 206 3.84 2.68 -9.39
CA GLY A 206 2.80 1.70 -9.74
C GLY A 206 3.24 0.56 -10.65
N PHE A 207 4.54 0.42 -10.92
CA PHE A 207 5.11 -0.61 -11.80
C PHE A 207 6.33 -1.28 -11.17
N ASP A 208 6.72 -2.40 -11.77
CA ASP A 208 7.92 -3.15 -11.39
C ASP A 208 9.16 -2.46 -11.95
N LEU A 209 10.14 -2.15 -11.08
CA LEU A 209 11.39 -1.51 -11.46
C LEU A 209 12.52 -2.53 -11.62
N ARG A 210 12.22 -3.60 -12.39
CA ARG A 210 13.15 -4.70 -12.69
C ARG A 210 14.43 -4.16 -13.32
N GLY A 211 15.52 -4.88 -13.11
CA GLY A 211 16.81 -4.54 -13.68
C GLY A 211 17.40 -5.68 -14.50
N GLU A 212 18.28 -5.32 -15.42
CA GLU A 212 19.13 -6.26 -16.14
C GLU A 212 20.46 -5.58 -16.48
N MET A 213 21.43 -6.39 -16.91
CA MET A 213 22.61 -5.89 -17.61
C MET A 213 22.26 -5.64 -19.08
N ASN A 214 22.47 -4.41 -19.53
CA ASN A 214 22.29 -4.00 -20.92
C ASN A 214 23.45 -4.51 -21.80
N GLN A 215 23.30 -4.40 -23.12
CA GLN A 215 24.33 -4.81 -24.08
C GLN A 215 25.67 -4.05 -23.91
N ASP A 216 25.62 -2.79 -23.45
CA ASP A 216 26.79 -1.97 -23.14
C ASP A 216 27.42 -2.30 -21.77
N LYS A 217 26.96 -3.38 -21.11
CA LYS A 217 27.33 -3.83 -19.76
C LYS A 217 26.90 -2.89 -18.62
N SER A 218 26.15 -1.83 -18.91
CA SER A 218 25.54 -1.01 -17.85
C SER A 218 24.42 -1.79 -17.14
N ILE A 219 24.24 -1.50 -15.85
CA ILE A 219 23.12 -2.05 -15.08
C ILE A 219 21.94 -1.07 -15.16
N SER A 220 20.74 -1.61 -15.33
CA SER A 220 19.47 -0.88 -15.26
C SER A 220 18.60 -1.37 -14.10
N GLY A 221 17.50 -0.66 -13.81
CA GLY A 221 16.54 -1.03 -12.76
C GLY A 221 16.75 -0.32 -11.43
N LEU A 222 15.74 -0.41 -10.56
CA LEU A 222 15.77 0.12 -9.18
C LEU A 222 15.30 -0.90 -8.12
N SER A 223 15.15 -2.16 -8.52
CA SER A 223 14.97 -3.30 -7.63
C SER A 223 16.22 -3.56 -6.76
N PHE A 224 16.08 -4.23 -5.61
CA PHE A 224 17.26 -4.60 -4.80
C PHE A 224 18.29 -5.43 -5.60
N PRO A 225 17.92 -6.36 -6.51
CA PRO A 225 18.91 -7.06 -7.33
C PRO A 225 19.71 -6.12 -8.24
N ALA A 226 19.09 -5.07 -8.80
CA ALA A 226 19.79 -4.10 -9.63
C ALA A 226 20.85 -3.34 -8.81
N PHE A 227 20.50 -2.91 -7.60
CA PHE A 227 21.46 -2.30 -6.69
C PHE A 227 22.59 -3.26 -6.29
N VAL A 228 22.30 -4.54 -6.02
CA VAL A 228 23.32 -5.57 -5.75
C VAL A 228 24.32 -5.68 -6.90
N ALA A 229 23.82 -5.83 -8.14
CA ALA A 229 24.68 -5.93 -9.32
C ALA A 229 25.55 -4.68 -9.49
N ASN A 230 24.98 -3.49 -9.29
CA ASN A 230 25.71 -2.24 -9.34
C ASN A 230 26.77 -2.12 -8.23
N TYR A 231 26.48 -2.56 -7.01
CA TYR A 231 27.44 -2.54 -5.91
C TYR A 231 28.61 -3.49 -6.15
N PHE A 232 28.38 -4.69 -6.69
CA PHE A 232 29.48 -5.58 -7.08
C PHE A 232 30.42 -4.91 -8.08
N ASN A 233 29.89 -4.24 -9.11
CA ASN A 233 30.69 -3.47 -10.07
C ASN A 233 31.32 -2.19 -9.46
N THR A 234 30.75 -1.64 -8.39
CA THR A 234 31.34 -0.51 -7.66
C THR A 234 32.54 -0.96 -6.83
N ILE A 235 32.41 -2.11 -6.15
CA ILE A 235 33.48 -2.73 -5.36
C ILE A 235 34.65 -3.09 -6.26
N GLU A 236 34.39 -3.79 -7.36
CA GLU A 236 35.38 -4.20 -8.35
C GLU A 236 34.79 -4.02 -9.75
N PRO A 237 35.35 -3.12 -10.59
CA PRO A 237 34.81 -2.87 -11.92
C PRO A 237 34.71 -4.13 -12.77
N ASN A 238 33.59 -4.29 -13.50
CA ASN A 238 33.30 -5.44 -14.37
C ASN A 238 33.22 -6.80 -13.66
N ARG A 239 33.05 -6.82 -12.32
CA ARG A 239 32.86 -8.05 -11.55
C ARG A 239 31.66 -8.87 -12.04
N VAL A 240 30.58 -8.20 -12.42
CA VAL A 240 29.37 -8.84 -12.96
C VAL A 240 29.52 -8.99 -14.47
N SER A 241 29.43 -10.23 -14.98
CA SER A 241 29.46 -10.55 -16.41
C SER A 241 28.08 -10.77 -17.02
N SER A 242 27.08 -11.07 -16.19
CA SER A 242 25.66 -11.05 -16.57
C SER A 242 24.78 -10.77 -15.36
N PHE A 243 23.69 -10.03 -15.56
CA PHE A 243 22.67 -9.79 -14.55
C PHE A 243 21.28 -9.81 -15.18
N LEU A 244 20.36 -10.58 -14.57
CA LEU A 244 18.98 -10.70 -15.00
C LEU A 244 18.04 -10.76 -13.80
N ASN A 245 17.00 -9.94 -13.79
CA ASN A 245 15.94 -9.97 -12.78
C ASN A 245 14.62 -10.46 -13.39
N LEU A 246 14.18 -11.66 -12.99
CA LEU A 246 12.93 -12.30 -13.39
C LEU A 246 11.86 -12.27 -12.29
N GLY A 247 11.92 -11.34 -11.33
CA GLY A 247 10.94 -11.25 -10.25
C GLY A 247 9.50 -11.12 -10.77
N LEU A 248 8.60 -11.97 -10.28
CA LEU A 248 7.16 -12.11 -10.48
C LEU A 248 6.24 -11.31 -9.56
N THR A 249 5.77 -10.09 -9.86
CA THR A 249 4.85 -9.41 -8.91
C THR A 249 3.59 -10.24 -8.63
N GLY A 250 3.44 -10.63 -7.37
CA GLY A 250 2.35 -11.49 -6.89
C GLY A 250 2.58 -13.00 -7.02
N SER A 251 3.68 -13.43 -7.62
CA SER A 251 4.00 -14.86 -7.71
C SER A 251 4.25 -15.50 -6.35
N LYS A 252 3.96 -16.79 -6.27
CA LYS A 252 4.12 -17.66 -5.11
C LYS A 252 5.12 -18.76 -5.39
N VAL A 253 5.51 -19.50 -4.35
CA VAL A 253 6.45 -20.63 -4.52
C VAL A 253 5.90 -21.68 -5.49
N ASP A 254 4.58 -21.95 -5.45
CA ASP A 254 3.91 -22.92 -6.33
C ASP A 254 3.92 -22.51 -7.81
N ASP A 255 3.90 -21.20 -8.11
CA ASP A 255 4.03 -20.68 -9.48
C ASP A 255 5.44 -20.94 -10.05
N TRP A 256 6.47 -20.76 -9.22
CA TRP A 256 7.85 -21.06 -9.62
C TRP A 256 8.10 -22.55 -9.78
N LEU A 257 7.49 -23.40 -8.94
CA LEU A 257 7.48 -24.85 -9.17
C LEU A 257 6.82 -25.21 -10.50
N TYR A 258 5.71 -24.55 -10.86
CA TYR A 258 5.07 -24.73 -12.17
C TYR A 258 5.99 -24.38 -13.33
N PHE A 259 6.71 -23.26 -13.26
CA PHE A 259 7.66 -22.85 -14.31
C PHE A 259 8.84 -23.82 -14.48
N LEU A 260 9.18 -24.55 -13.42
CA LEU A 260 10.20 -25.61 -13.45
C LEU A 260 9.65 -27.00 -13.75
N ASN A 261 8.35 -27.12 -14.06
CA ASN A 261 7.66 -28.39 -14.29
C ASN A 261 7.64 -29.33 -13.05
N GLU A 262 7.49 -28.74 -11.87
CA GLU A 262 7.50 -29.40 -10.55
C GLU A 262 6.20 -29.15 -9.75
N ALA A 263 5.20 -28.51 -10.37
CA ALA A 263 3.90 -28.29 -9.76
C ALA A 263 3.12 -29.60 -9.60
N ASP A 264 2.38 -29.71 -8.50
CA ASP A 264 1.53 -30.88 -8.24
C ASP A 264 0.23 -30.85 -9.07
N ALA A 265 -0.46 -32.00 -9.11
CA ALA A 265 -1.74 -32.14 -9.81
C ALA A 265 -2.81 -31.15 -9.31
N SER A 266 -2.76 -30.76 -8.04
CA SER A 266 -3.70 -29.80 -7.47
C SER A 266 -3.50 -28.42 -8.09
N TYR A 267 -2.26 -27.98 -8.29
CA TYR A 267 -1.93 -26.73 -8.95
C TYR A 267 -2.41 -26.77 -10.40
N LEU A 268 -2.11 -27.85 -11.13
CA LEU A 268 -2.50 -28.02 -12.53
C LEU A 268 -4.02 -27.98 -12.72
N SER A 269 -4.78 -28.58 -11.80
CA SER A 269 -6.25 -28.53 -11.82
C SER A 269 -6.82 -27.10 -11.69
N ARG A 270 -6.02 -26.15 -11.17
CA ARG A 270 -6.41 -24.75 -10.96
C ARG A 270 -5.84 -23.79 -12.02
N LEU A 271 -5.25 -24.28 -13.11
CA LEU A 271 -4.64 -23.41 -14.14
C LEU A 271 -5.62 -22.43 -14.78
N ASN A 272 -6.89 -22.81 -14.95
CA ASN A 272 -7.95 -21.90 -15.40
C ASN A 272 -8.06 -20.65 -14.51
N HIS A 273 -7.92 -20.82 -13.20
CA HIS A 273 -7.92 -19.70 -12.26
C HIS A 273 -6.63 -18.88 -12.41
N LYS A 274 -5.48 -19.53 -12.59
CA LYS A 274 -4.17 -18.86 -12.74
C LYS A 274 -4.02 -18.07 -14.04
N ALA A 275 -4.77 -18.38 -15.10
CA ALA A 275 -4.68 -17.66 -16.37
C ALA A 275 -4.92 -16.15 -16.24
N ASN A 276 -5.85 -15.72 -15.39
CA ASN A 276 -6.07 -14.30 -15.14
C ASN A 276 -4.88 -13.63 -14.44
N PHE A 277 -4.22 -14.34 -13.51
CA PHE A 277 -3.01 -13.87 -12.85
C PHE A 277 -1.86 -13.70 -13.87
N PHE A 278 -1.60 -14.72 -14.69
CA PHE A 278 -0.56 -14.66 -15.73
C PHE A 278 -0.86 -13.61 -16.80
N LYS A 279 -2.13 -13.43 -17.17
CA LYS A 279 -2.55 -12.34 -18.06
C LYS A 279 -2.23 -10.98 -17.46
N LYS A 280 -2.55 -10.74 -16.18
CA LYS A 280 -2.22 -9.49 -15.49
C LYS A 280 -0.71 -9.22 -15.45
N LEU A 281 0.11 -10.26 -15.23
CA LEU A 281 1.57 -10.15 -15.30
C LEU A 281 2.02 -9.70 -16.70
N LYS A 282 1.48 -10.32 -17.75
CA LYS A 282 1.79 -9.95 -19.15
C LYS A 282 1.32 -8.54 -19.49
N ASP A 283 0.10 -8.18 -19.11
CA ASP A 283 -0.47 -6.84 -19.33
C ASP A 283 0.36 -5.76 -18.61
N ARG A 284 0.89 -6.07 -17.42
CA ARG A 284 1.80 -5.18 -16.68
C ARG A 284 3.15 -5.03 -17.37
N ASP A 285 3.78 -6.13 -17.77
CA ASP A 285 5.08 -6.12 -18.46
C ASP A 285 5.00 -5.45 -19.83
N THR A 286 3.86 -5.53 -20.52
CA THR A 286 3.69 -4.92 -21.86
C THR A 286 3.08 -3.51 -21.82
N ASN A 287 2.73 -3.00 -20.63
CA ASN A 287 2.09 -1.69 -20.48
C ASN A 287 2.98 -0.58 -21.06
N SER A 288 2.41 0.29 -21.90
CA SER A 288 3.16 1.37 -22.55
C SER A 288 3.73 2.39 -21.55
N LYS A 289 3.13 2.50 -20.36
CA LYS A 289 3.61 3.32 -19.25
C LYS A 289 4.74 2.66 -18.48
N ALA A 290 4.94 1.35 -18.51
CA ALA A 290 6.01 0.71 -17.74
C ALA A 290 7.39 1.08 -18.29
N LEU A 291 8.30 1.52 -17.42
CA LEU A 291 9.67 1.89 -17.79
C LEU A 291 10.47 0.70 -18.33
N TYR A 292 10.38 -0.45 -17.67
CA TYR A 292 11.06 -1.68 -18.03
C TYR A 292 10.07 -2.70 -18.60
N LYS A 293 9.53 -2.38 -19.78
CA LYS A 293 8.53 -3.22 -20.46
C LYS A 293 9.14 -4.28 -21.36
N ASN A 294 8.34 -5.30 -21.68
CA ASN A 294 8.65 -6.43 -22.57
C ASN A 294 9.89 -7.23 -22.11
N LYS A 295 10.08 -7.40 -20.79
CA LYS A 295 11.24 -8.09 -20.23
C LYS A 295 11.00 -9.57 -19.98
N LEU A 296 9.74 -10.01 -19.91
CA LEU A 296 9.41 -11.37 -19.48
C LEU A 296 9.21 -12.35 -20.65
N ASP A 297 8.84 -11.86 -21.83
CA ASP A 297 8.48 -12.71 -22.98
C ASP A 297 9.57 -13.75 -23.36
N PRO A 298 10.89 -13.43 -23.35
CA PRO A 298 11.94 -14.41 -23.64
C PRO A 298 12.00 -15.61 -22.68
N TYR A 299 11.46 -15.47 -21.47
CA TYR A 299 11.59 -16.45 -20.40
C TYR A 299 10.29 -17.18 -20.08
N PHE A 300 9.15 -16.52 -20.31
CA PHE A 300 7.83 -17.01 -19.91
C PHE A 300 6.81 -17.07 -21.06
N LYS A 301 6.98 -16.31 -22.15
CA LYS A 301 6.03 -16.16 -23.27
C LYS A 301 4.58 -15.90 -22.82
N ASN A 302 3.71 -16.91 -22.91
CA ASN A 302 2.31 -16.86 -22.45
C ASN A 302 2.10 -17.71 -21.18
N PHE A 303 3.15 -17.89 -20.39
CA PHE A 303 3.19 -18.72 -19.18
C PHE A 303 2.77 -20.17 -19.43
N GLY A 304 3.07 -20.68 -20.63
CA GLY A 304 2.71 -22.03 -21.06
C GLY A 304 1.23 -22.21 -21.39
N LEU A 305 0.43 -21.14 -21.45
CA LEU A 305 -1.02 -21.18 -21.64
C LEU A 305 -1.48 -20.46 -22.92
N ASN A 306 -2.69 -20.79 -23.39
CA ASN A 306 -3.43 -19.91 -24.28
C ASN A 306 -4.26 -18.91 -23.45
N LEU A 307 -3.72 -17.71 -23.23
CA LEU A 307 -4.37 -16.67 -22.41
C LEU A 307 -5.65 -16.09 -23.06
N ASN A 308 -5.94 -16.42 -24.32
CA ASN A 308 -7.13 -15.96 -25.04
C ASN A 308 -8.30 -16.96 -25.01
N ASP A 309 -8.08 -18.20 -24.57
CA ASP A 309 -9.13 -19.22 -24.40
C ASP A 309 -9.02 -19.90 -23.04
N THR A 310 -9.71 -19.33 -22.04
CA THR A 310 -9.71 -19.84 -20.67
C THR A 310 -10.61 -21.05 -20.45
N SER A 311 -11.31 -21.53 -21.48
CA SER A 311 -12.28 -22.63 -21.37
C SER A 311 -11.66 -24.03 -21.53
N LYS A 312 -10.40 -24.13 -21.98
CA LYS A 312 -9.72 -25.40 -22.33
C LYS A 312 -8.32 -25.58 -21.74
N ILE A 313 -7.96 -24.87 -20.66
CA ILE A 313 -6.55 -24.80 -20.23
C ILE A 313 -6.02 -26.10 -19.59
N SER A 314 -6.88 -26.94 -19.01
CA SER A 314 -6.42 -28.10 -18.21
C SER A 314 -5.75 -29.23 -19.02
N SER A 315 -5.68 -29.15 -20.35
CA SER A 315 -5.05 -30.18 -21.21
C SER A 315 -3.89 -29.67 -22.10
N ASN A 316 -3.65 -28.36 -22.19
CA ASN A 316 -2.72 -27.76 -23.17
C ASN A 316 -1.69 -26.83 -22.50
N TYR A 317 -0.96 -27.32 -21.50
CA TYR A 317 0.20 -26.62 -20.94
C TYR A 317 1.45 -26.90 -21.77
N ASP A 318 2.05 -25.85 -22.33
CA ASP A 318 3.29 -25.93 -23.11
C ASP A 318 4.51 -25.54 -22.27
N LYS A 319 5.17 -26.56 -21.69
CA LYS A 319 6.40 -26.39 -20.90
C LYS A 319 7.59 -25.87 -21.71
N SER A 320 7.57 -25.97 -23.04
CA SER A 320 8.68 -25.48 -23.88
C SER A 320 8.84 -23.97 -23.80
N GLN A 321 7.79 -23.26 -23.37
CA GLN A 321 7.81 -21.80 -23.18
C GLN A 321 8.76 -21.34 -22.07
N PHE A 322 9.18 -22.24 -21.17
CA PHE A 322 10.10 -21.93 -20.07
C PHE A 322 11.56 -22.28 -20.36
N SER A 323 11.91 -22.62 -21.60
CA SER A 323 13.30 -22.92 -21.98
C SER A 323 14.25 -21.75 -21.69
N GLY A 324 13.79 -20.52 -21.89
CA GLY A 324 14.56 -19.32 -21.57
C GLY A 324 14.90 -19.21 -20.08
N LEU A 325 13.92 -19.47 -19.20
CA LEU A 325 14.14 -19.53 -17.75
C LEU A 325 15.14 -20.62 -17.38
N VAL A 326 14.97 -21.83 -17.91
CA VAL A 326 15.87 -22.96 -17.62
C VAL A 326 17.31 -22.65 -18.05
N ASN A 327 17.51 -22.01 -19.20
CA ASN A 327 18.83 -21.59 -19.66
C ASN A 327 19.45 -20.52 -18.74
N ALA A 328 18.67 -19.51 -18.34
CA ALA A 328 19.14 -18.51 -17.39
C ALA A 328 19.59 -19.13 -16.06
N ILE A 329 18.90 -20.16 -15.56
CA ILE A 329 19.29 -20.89 -14.34
C ILE A 329 20.60 -21.67 -14.54
N LYS A 330 20.78 -22.32 -15.69
CA LYS A 330 22.02 -23.04 -16.02
C LYS A 330 23.23 -22.11 -16.09
N ASP A 331 23.05 -20.91 -16.63
CA ASP A 331 24.14 -19.98 -16.87
C ASP A 331 24.57 -19.21 -15.61
N ALA A 332 23.69 -19.09 -14.61
CA ALA A 332 23.97 -18.35 -13.39
C ALA A 332 24.95 -19.07 -12.44
N ASN A 333 25.72 -18.31 -11.66
CA ASN A 333 26.50 -18.85 -10.52
C ASN A 333 26.09 -18.23 -9.17
N LEU A 334 25.30 -17.15 -9.20
CA LEU A 334 24.68 -16.51 -8.05
C LEU A 334 23.19 -16.34 -8.29
N MET A 335 22.37 -16.74 -7.30
CA MET A 335 20.93 -16.52 -7.30
C MET A 335 20.43 -15.93 -5.99
N THR A 336 19.51 -14.97 -6.10
CA THR A 336 18.73 -14.46 -4.96
C THR A 336 17.24 -14.76 -5.17
N ILE A 337 16.56 -15.06 -4.06
CA ILE A 337 15.14 -15.44 -4.06
C ILE A 337 14.36 -14.73 -2.97
N THR A 338 13.29 -14.00 -3.32
CA THR A 338 12.22 -13.62 -2.38
C THR A 338 10.92 -14.34 -2.76
N LEU A 339 10.54 -15.38 -2.00
CA LEU A 339 9.25 -16.07 -2.18
C LEU A 339 8.65 -16.48 -0.83
N GLY A 340 7.32 -16.63 -0.79
CA GLY A 340 6.57 -17.08 0.38
C GLY A 340 5.63 -16.02 0.98
N ALA A 341 5.87 -14.72 0.78
CA ALA A 341 4.97 -13.69 1.31
C ALA A 341 3.55 -13.83 0.74
N ASN A 342 3.43 -14.02 -0.59
CA ASN A 342 2.15 -14.17 -1.27
C ASN A 342 1.41 -15.46 -0.89
N ASP A 343 2.15 -16.52 -0.55
CA ASP A 343 1.59 -17.77 -0.03
C ASP A 343 0.97 -17.58 1.37
N PHE A 344 1.70 -16.87 2.25
CA PHE A 344 1.22 -16.51 3.59
C PHE A 344 -0.07 -15.72 3.51
N THR A 345 -0.05 -14.70 2.68
CA THR A 345 -1.10 -13.70 2.63
C THR A 345 -2.39 -14.23 2.02
N GLN A 346 -2.28 -15.06 0.98
CA GLN A 346 -3.45 -15.69 0.36
C GLN A 346 -4.17 -16.66 1.32
N THR A 347 -3.41 -17.31 2.21
CA THR A 347 -3.93 -18.37 3.09
C THR A 347 -4.28 -17.86 4.50
N MET A 348 -3.92 -16.62 4.81
CA MET A 348 -4.10 -16.04 6.14
C MET A 348 -5.59 -15.88 6.48
N ASN A 349 -6.00 -16.41 7.64
CA ASN A 349 -7.38 -16.25 8.10
C ASN A 349 -7.59 -14.86 8.73
N ILE A 350 -8.27 -13.99 7.99
CA ILE A 350 -8.50 -12.61 8.42
C ILE A 350 -9.33 -12.51 9.70
N ASN A 351 -10.22 -13.46 9.96
CA ASN A 351 -11.05 -13.42 11.15
C ASN A 351 -10.20 -13.55 12.43
N LEU A 352 -9.05 -14.22 12.34
CA LEU A 352 -8.09 -14.29 13.45
C LEU A 352 -7.40 -12.95 13.70
N ILE A 353 -7.03 -12.19 12.66
CA ILE A 353 -6.51 -10.83 12.82
C ILE A 353 -7.59 -9.91 13.41
N LYS A 354 -8.84 -9.99 12.89
CA LYS A 354 -9.98 -9.25 13.44
C LYS A 354 -10.23 -9.59 14.91
N ALA A 355 -10.02 -10.85 15.32
CA ALA A 355 -10.12 -11.27 16.71
C ALA A 355 -9.10 -10.54 17.59
N VAL A 356 -7.84 -10.42 17.15
CA VAL A 356 -6.79 -9.66 17.87
C VAL A 356 -7.20 -8.20 18.09
N PHE A 357 -7.72 -7.54 17.03
CA PHE A 357 -8.15 -6.14 17.12
C PHE A 357 -9.42 -5.93 17.94
N SER A 358 -10.36 -6.87 17.90
CA SER A 358 -11.68 -6.74 18.54
C SER A 358 -11.72 -7.21 19.99
N ALA A 359 -10.73 -8.00 20.44
CA ALA A 359 -10.59 -8.49 21.79
C ALA A 359 -10.58 -7.36 22.84
N LYS A 360 -11.32 -7.56 23.94
CA LYS A 360 -11.61 -6.52 24.94
C LYS A 360 -10.58 -6.46 26.06
N THR A 361 -10.02 -7.61 26.43
CA THR A 361 -9.02 -7.75 27.50
C THR A 361 -7.66 -8.15 26.94
N GLN A 362 -6.60 -7.91 27.70
CA GLN A 362 -5.26 -8.29 27.28
C GLN A 362 -5.10 -9.81 27.12
N GLN A 363 -5.70 -10.58 28.03
CA GLN A 363 -5.73 -12.05 27.93
C GLN A 363 -6.41 -12.53 26.63
N GLN A 364 -7.54 -11.91 26.24
CA GLN A 364 -8.23 -12.25 24.98
C GLN A 364 -7.37 -11.90 23.75
N LYS A 365 -6.65 -10.77 23.80
CA LYS A 365 -5.75 -10.35 22.71
C LYS A 365 -4.60 -11.33 22.53
N LEU A 366 -3.97 -11.75 23.63
CA LEU A 366 -2.89 -12.73 23.61
C LEU A 366 -3.38 -14.10 23.13
N LEU A 367 -4.56 -14.56 23.57
CA LEU A 367 -5.15 -15.80 23.08
C LEU A 367 -5.43 -15.74 21.58
N ALA A 368 -6.01 -14.65 21.09
CA ALA A 368 -6.26 -14.45 19.66
C ALA A 368 -4.96 -14.39 18.85
N LEU A 369 -3.91 -13.79 19.40
CA LEU A 369 -2.58 -13.77 18.78
C LEU A 369 -2.00 -15.18 18.69
N GLU A 370 -2.09 -16.00 19.74
CA GLU A 370 -1.59 -17.38 19.71
C GLU A 370 -2.38 -18.25 18.73
N GLN A 371 -3.71 -18.05 18.62
CA GLN A 371 -4.51 -18.70 17.58
C GLN A 371 -4.07 -18.30 16.16
N LEU A 372 -3.82 -17.01 15.94
CA LEU A 372 -3.27 -16.51 14.68
C LEU A 372 -1.90 -17.13 14.39
N LYS A 373 -0.98 -17.15 15.36
CA LYS A 373 0.36 -17.75 15.22
C LYS A 373 0.30 -19.24 14.92
N SER A 374 -0.63 -19.97 15.54
CA SER A 374 -0.86 -21.39 15.27
C SER A 374 -1.30 -21.61 13.82
N HIS A 375 -2.28 -20.83 13.33
CA HIS A 375 -2.72 -20.87 11.93
C HIS A 375 -1.58 -20.53 10.96
N LEU A 376 -0.81 -19.49 11.26
CA LEU A 376 0.37 -19.10 10.45
C LEU A 376 1.42 -20.21 10.42
N THR A 377 1.65 -20.90 11.53
CA THR A 377 2.60 -22.03 11.60
C THR A 377 2.15 -23.21 10.75
N GLN A 378 0.84 -23.43 10.59
CA GLN A 378 0.33 -24.45 9.67
C GLN A 378 0.63 -24.08 8.22
N ILE A 379 0.38 -22.82 7.85
CA ILE A 379 0.70 -22.29 6.51
C ILE A 379 2.21 -22.37 6.24
N SER A 380 3.05 -22.04 7.23
CA SER A 380 4.50 -22.11 7.16
C SER A 380 5.02 -23.46 6.68
N ARG A 381 4.40 -24.57 7.09
CA ARG A 381 4.85 -25.92 6.69
C ARG A 381 4.75 -26.12 5.19
N THR A 382 3.64 -25.69 4.58
CA THR A 382 3.44 -25.78 3.13
C THR A 382 4.45 -24.94 2.38
N ILE A 383 4.69 -23.71 2.85
CA ILE A 383 5.63 -22.78 2.23
C ILE A 383 7.06 -23.29 2.34
N GLN A 384 7.46 -23.77 3.52
CA GLN A 384 8.76 -24.37 3.75
C GLN A 384 8.98 -25.56 2.80
N ASN A 385 8.03 -26.50 2.75
CA ASN A 385 8.12 -27.68 1.88
C ASN A 385 8.23 -27.29 0.40
N ASN A 386 7.46 -26.30 -0.06
CA ASN A 386 7.50 -25.85 -1.44
C ASN A 386 8.82 -25.13 -1.76
N LEU A 387 9.37 -24.34 -0.83
CA LEU A 387 10.67 -23.70 -1.00
C LEU A 387 11.77 -24.76 -1.08
N GLU A 388 11.73 -25.78 -0.22
CA GLU A 388 12.68 -26.89 -0.27
C GLU A 388 12.61 -27.65 -1.60
N LYS A 389 11.40 -27.90 -2.12
CA LYS A 389 11.21 -28.49 -3.46
C LYS A 389 11.78 -27.60 -4.56
N LEU A 390 11.53 -26.29 -4.50
CA LEU A 390 12.02 -25.33 -5.48
C LEU A 390 13.55 -25.31 -5.50
N ILE A 391 14.19 -25.25 -4.33
CA ILE A 391 15.65 -25.27 -4.21
C ILE A 391 16.24 -26.57 -4.78
N LYS A 392 15.63 -27.72 -4.49
CA LYS A 392 16.04 -29.01 -5.07
C LYS A 392 15.88 -29.04 -6.59
N ALA A 393 14.82 -28.45 -7.14
CA ALA A 393 14.63 -28.34 -8.59
C ALA A 393 15.69 -27.45 -9.24
N LEU A 394 15.97 -26.27 -8.65
CA LEU A 394 17.02 -25.36 -9.11
C LEU A 394 18.39 -26.03 -9.10
N LYS A 395 18.73 -26.76 -8.01
CA LYS A 395 19.98 -27.51 -7.89
C LYS A 395 20.10 -28.69 -8.86
N ARG A 396 18.99 -29.30 -9.30
CA ARG A 396 19.01 -30.29 -10.38
C ARG A 396 19.35 -29.67 -11.73
N ILE A 397 18.87 -28.44 -11.99
CA ILE A 397 19.18 -27.71 -13.23
C ILE A 397 20.64 -27.22 -13.20
N ASN A 398 21.09 -26.71 -12.05
CA ASN A 398 22.44 -26.20 -11.85
C ASN A 398 22.98 -26.55 -10.44
N PRO A 399 23.77 -27.63 -10.31
CA PRO A 399 24.31 -28.07 -9.02
C PRO A 399 25.22 -27.05 -8.33
N ASN A 400 25.93 -26.24 -9.12
CA ASN A 400 26.93 -25.27 -8.65
C ASN A 400 26.32 -23.89 -8.31
N LEU A 401 25.02 -23.70 -8.52
CA LEU A 401 24.35 -22.43 -8.27
C LEU A 401 24.37 -22.04 -6.79
N ASN A 402 24.90 -20.86 -6.46
CA ASN A 402 24.85 -20.34 -5.09
C ASN A 402 23.52 -19.64 -4.85
N ILE A 403 22.64 -20.25 -4.06
CA ILE A 403 21.28 -19.77 -3.80
C ILE A 403 21.24 -19.01 -2.47
N ASN A 404 20.61 -17.84 -2.49
CA ASN A 404 20.45 -16.98 -1.32
C ASN A 404 18.97 -16.59 -1.18
N LEU A 405 18.30 -17.15 -0.19
CA LEU A 405 16.95 -16.73 0.17
C LEU A 405 17.03 -15.42 0.95
N VAL A 406 16.33 -14.40 0.47
CA VAL A 406 16.34 -13.06 1.08
C VAL A 406 15.05 -12.88 1.87
N GLY A 407 15.19 -12.47 3.14
CA GLY A 407 14.06 -12.18 4.02
C GLY A 407 13.26 -10.95 3.58
N TYR A 408 12.04 -10.83 4.08
CA TYR A 408 11.17 -9.68 3.80
C TYR A 408 11.37 -8.55 4.82
N PRO A 409 11.30 -7.29 4.37
CA PRO A 409 11.10 -6.15 5.25
C PRO A 409 9.67 -6.05 5.76
N MET A 410 9.42 -5.14 6.70
CA MET A 410 8.11 -4.94 7.29
C MET A 410 7.10 -4.40 6.26
N PRO A 411 6.01 -5.14 5.94
CA PRO A 411 4.93 -4.60 5.12
C PRO A 411 4.18 -3.49 5.88
N LEU A 412 3.63 -2.52 5.14
CA LEU A 412 2.86 -1.39 5.67
C LEU A 412 3.63 -0.62 6.76
N LEU A 413 4.93 -0.42 6.53
CA LEU A 413 5.85 0.18 7.50
C LEU A 413 5.34 1.54 8.03
N ARG A 414 4.81 2.42 7.16
CA ARG A 414 4.21 3.72 7.56
C ARG A 414 3.02 3.59 8.51
N LEU A 415 2.32 2.46 8.47
CA LEU A 415 1.12 2.20 9.28
C LEU A 415 1.40 1.30 10.49
N GLN A 416 2.66 0.94 10.75
CA GLN A 416 3.02 0.02 11.83
C GLN A 416 2.58 0.54 13.21
N ASN A 417 2.79 1.84 13.48
CA ASN A 417 2.34 2.47 14.73
C ASN A 417 0.84 2.34 14.91
N ILE A 418 0.10 2.53 13.82
CA ILE A 418 -1.34 2.37 13.85
C ILE A 418 -1.68 0.90 14.13
N ILE A 419 -1.15 -0.07 13.38
CA ILE A 419 -1.34 -1.52 13.63
C ILE A 419 -1.14 -1.85 15.11
N ASN A 420 -0.07 -1.33 15.72
CA ASN A 420 0.26 -1.53 17.13
C ASN A 420 -0.74 -0.85 18.09
N GLU A 421 -1.21 0.36 17.79
CA GLU A 421 -2.27 1.05 18.57
C GLU A 421 -3.60 0.27 18.59
N PHE A 422 -3.89 -0.50 17.54
CA PHE A 422 -5.08 -1.36 17.43
C PHE A 422 -4.87 -2.69 18.15
N ALA A 423 -3.75 -3.35 17.87
CA ALA A 423 -3.40 -4.62 18.50
C ALA A 423 -3.28 -4.46 20.02
N LYS A 424 -2.64 -3.39 20.50
CA LYS A 424 -2.33 -3.11 21.91
C LYS A 424 -1.83 -4.35 22.66
N LEU A 425 -0.86 -5.02 22.07
CA LEU A 425 -0.25 -6.16 22.72
C LEU A 425 0.84 -5.63 23.65
N GLU A 426 0.78 -5.95 24.94
CA GLU A 426 1.87 -5.65 25.87
C GLU A 426 3.15 -6.33 25.39
N ASN A 427 4.24 -5.55 25.31
CA ASN A 427 5.58 -6.00 24.95
C ASN A 427 5.72 -6.72 23.60
N LYS A 428 4.68 -6.72 22.75
CA LYS A 428 4.68 -7.35 21.42
C LYS A 428 4.13 -6.40 20.36
N LYS A 429 4.63 -6.51 19.13
CA LYS A 429 4.14 -5.77 17.96
C LYS A 429 3.56 -6.77 16.96
N LEU A 430 2.28 -6.62 16.61
CA LEU A 430 1.57 -7.62 15.79
C LEU A 430 2.26 -7.85 14.43
N GLY A 431 2.67 -6.79 13.75
CA GLY A 431 3.37 -6.89 12.48
C GLY A 431 4.68 -7.69 12.60
N ASN A 432 5.44 -7.45 13.67
CA ASN A 432 6.72 -8.13 13.91
C ASN A 432 6.51 -9.62 14.20
N GLU A 433 5.47 -9.98 14.96
CA GLU A 433 5.12 -11.39 15.21
C GLU A 433 4.78 -12.14 13.90
N ILE A 434 4.00 -11.52 13.01
CA ILE A 434 3.63 -12.12 11.72
C ILE A 434 4.85 -12.23 10.81
N LEU A 435 5.63 -11.16 10.67
CA LEU A 435 6.84 -11.13 9.84
C LEU A 435 7.89 -12.13 10.32
N ALA A 436 8.05 -12.29 11.64
CA ALA A 436 8.97 -13.24 12.22
C ALA A 436 8.64 -14.68 11.79
N VAL A 437 7.36 -15.06 11.76
CA VAL A 437 6.94 -16.39 11.31
C VAL A 437 7.31 -16.62 9.84
N LEU A 438 7.07 -15.63 8.96
CA LEU A 438 7.46 -15.71 7.54
C LEU A 438 8.97 -15.85 7.38
N ASN A 439 9.76 -14.95 7.95
CA ASN A 439 11.21 -14.97 7.80
C ASN A 439 11.85 -16.21 8.45
N GLN A 440 11.32 -16.71 9.58
CA GLN A 440 11.75 -17.98 10.15
C GLN A 440 11.40 -19.18 9.26
N THR A 441 10.27 -19.15 8.54
CA THR A 441 9.89 -20.20 7.59
C THR A 441 10.90 -20.29 6.46
N ILE A 442 11.28 -19.15 5.88
CA ILE A 442 12.28 -19.06 4.81
C ILE A 442 13.65 -19.51 5.32
N LYS A 443 14.06 -19.05 6.51
CA LYS A 443 15.31 -19.46 7.16
C LYS A 443 15.38 -20.98 7.36
N LYS A 444 14.29 -21.61 7.83
CA LYS A 444 14.23 -23.07 8.00
C LYS A 444 14.39 -23.81 6.67
N ALA A 445 13.71 -23.36 5.61
CA ALA A 445 13.87 -23.96 4.28
C ALA A 445 15.32 -23.85 3.78
N ALA A 446 15.96 -22.70 3.99
CA ALA A 446 17.36 -22.49 3.62
C ALA A 446 18.30 -23.46 4.35
N LEU A 447 18.17 -23.56 5.67
CA LEU A 447 18.98 -24.46 6.50
C LEU A 447 18.78 -25.94 6.10
N ASN A 448 17.53 -26.36 5.88
CA ASN A 448 17.21 -27.74 5.49
C ASN A 448 17.73 -28.14 4.10
N THR A 449 18.04 -27.16 3.25
CA THR A 449 18.56 -27.38 1.89
C THR A 449 20.00 -26.93 1.72
N ASN A 450 20.67 -26.54 2.81
CA ASN A 450 22.04 -26.06 2.84
C ASN A 450 22.30 -24.91 1.84
N VAL A 451 21.39 -23.93 1.83
CA VAL A 451 21.55 -22.66 1.10
C VAL A 451 21.49 -21.50 2.08
N ASN A 452 21.84 -20.30 1.63
CA ASN A 452 21.87 -19.13 2.50
C ASN A 452 20.45 -18.58 2.74
N PHE A 453 20.20 -18.10 3.96
CA PHE A 453 19.16 -17.15 4.31
C PHE A 453 19.80 -15.87 4.82
N ILE A 454 19.38 -14.74 4.26
CA ILE A 454 19.91 -13.42 4.57
C ILE A 454 18.76 -12.49 4.98
N ALA A 455 18.82 -11.99 6.21
CA ALA A 455 17.93 -10.95 6.70
C ALA A 455 18.39 -9.58 6.17
N VAL A 456 17.44 -8.77 5.73
CA VAL A 456 17.66 -7.43 5.14
C VAL A 456 16.81 -6.35 5.82
N ASN A 457 16.25 -6.67 6.98
CA ASN A 457 15.33 -5.83 7.74
C ASN A 457 15.81 -5.65 9.17
N ASP A 458 16.64 -4.62 9.34
CA ASP A 458 16.94 -4.03 10.64
C ASP A 458 15.71 -3.23 11.08
N GLU A 459 15.03 -3.70 12.12
CA GLU A 459 13.74 -3.12 12.50
C GLU A 459 13.88 -1.68 12.97
N ASP A 460 14.97 -1.36 13.67
CA ASP A 460 15.13 -0.02 14.24
C ASP A 460 15.49 0.99 13.15
N ASP A 461 16.41 0.63 12.25
CA ASP A 461 16.75 1.48 11.10
C ASP A 461 15.55 1.70 10.16
N TRP A 462 14.79 0.64 9.86
CA TRP A 462 13.61 0.75 9.01
C TRP A 462 12.50 1.57 9.66
N ASN A 463 12.29 1.44 10.98
CA ASN A 463 11.31 2.27 11.69
C ASN A 463 11.72 3.75 11.74
N GLN A 464 13.02 4.04 11.92
CA GLN A 464 13.54 5.40 11.96
C GLN A 464 13.47 6.12 10.61
N ASN A 465 13.62 5.37 9.51
CA ASN A 465 13.62 5.89 8.14
C ASN A 465 12.37 5.50 7.35
N ASN A 466 11.24 5.23 8.04
CA ASN A 466 10.06 4.64 7.42
C ASN A 466 9.46 5.48 6.28
N ASP A 467 9.56 6.80 6.36
CA ASP A 467 9.09 7.78 5.39
C ASP A 467 9.95 7.81 4.13
N GLN A 468 11.21 7.37 4.24
CA GLN A 468 12.14 7.23 3.12
C GLN A 468 12.08 5.84 2.51
N PHE A 469 12.06 4.78 3.32
CA PHE A 469 12.10 3.39 2.86
C PHE A 469 10.77 2.84 2.37
N ALA A 470 9.64 3.43 2.78
CA ALA A 470 8.30 2.99 2.40
C ALA A 470 7.36 4.21 2.25
N LYS A 471 7.69 5.14 1.37
CA LYS A 471 7.02 6.44 1.27
C LYS A 471 5.51 6.35 1.00
N ALA A 472 5.07 5.48 0.10
CA ALA A 472 3.65 5.27 -0.17
C ALA A 472 2.95 4.62 1.03
N ILE A 473 2.04 5.34 1.68
CA ILE A 473 1.52 5.01 3.01
C ILE A 473 0.69 3.72 3.04
N PHE A 474 0.03 3.42 1.92
CA PHE A 474 -0.81 2.25 1.77
C PHE A 474 -0.12 1.12 1.01
N ASP A 475 1.15 1.29 0.64
CA ASP A 475 1.93 0.27 -0.03
C ASP A 475 2.67 -0.61 0.98
N ILE A 476 2.86 -1.89 0.64
CA ILE A 476 3.71 -2.81 1.39
C ILE A 476 5.14 -2.86 0.91
N HIS A 477 5.40 -2.31 -0.27
CA HIS A 477 6.69 -2.45 -0.90
C HIS A 477 7.65 -1.35 -0.47
N PRO A 478 8.96 -1.64 -0.47
CA PRO A 478 9.99 -0.62 -0.32
C PRO A 478 9.98 0.41 -1.46
N THR A 479 10.51 1.58 -1.18
CA THR A 479 10.94 2.55 -2.19
C THR A 479 12.29 2.17 -2.78
N GLU A 480 12.81 2.97 -3.71
CA GLU A 480 14.19 2.84 -4.18
C GLU A 480 15.24 2.95 -3.06
N TYR A 481 14.99 3.73 -2.00
CA TYR A 481 15.88 3.78 -0.84
C TYR A 481 15.79 2.50 -0.01
N GLY A 482 14.59 1.97 0.21
CA GLY A 482 14.41 0.71 0.92
C GLY A 482 15.05 -0.47 0.16
N TYR A 483 14.87 -0.55 -1.16
CA TYR A 483 15.54 -1.56 -1.99
C TYR A 483 17.06 -1.42 -2.00
N LYS A 484 17.57 -0.19 -2.01
CA LYS A 484 19.02 0.07 -1.90
C LYS A 484 19.56 -0.34 -0.53
N LYS A 485 18.84 -0.10 0.55
CA LYS A 485 19.19 -0.58 1.90
C LYS A 485 19.25 -2.11 1.95
N MET A 486 18.24 -2.79 1.39
CA MET A 486 18.27 -4.25 1.27
C MET A 486 19.51 -4.73 0.51
N ALA A 487 19.86 -4.06 -0.58
CA ALA A 487 21.02 -4.41 -1.39
C ALA A 487 22.36 -4.16 -0.66
N GLN A 488 22.50 -3.07 0.09
CA GLN A 488 23.67 -2.81 0.93
C GLN A 488 23.88 -3.94 1.93
N ASP A 489 22.83 -4.31 2.67
CA ASP A 489 22.92 -5.38 3.66
C ASP A 489 23.27 -6.72 3.04
N LEU A 490 22.61 -7.04 1.92
CA LEU A 490 22.83 -8.28 1.19
C LEU A 490 24.27 -8.37 0.64
N VAL A 491 24.78 -7.32 0.00
CA VAL A 491 26.15 -7.31 -0.55
C VAL A 491 27.17 -7.47 0.56
N LEU A 492 27.03 -6.75 1.67
CA LEU A 492 27.97 -6.88 2.79
C LEU A 492 27.96 -8.31 3.36
N LYS A 493 26.79 -8.91 3.58
CA LYS A 493 26.68 -10.29 4.09
C LYS A 493 27.21 -11.35 3.11
N LEU A 494 27.09 -11.12 1.80
CA LEU A 494 27.65 -12.02 0.78
C LEU A 494 29.16 -11.88 0.60
N SER A 495 29.74 -10.72 0.94
CA SER A 495 31.09 -10.34 0.52
C SER A 495 32.11 -10.30 1.65
N LEU A 496 31.70 -9.99 2.88
CA LEU A 496 32.60 -9.95 4.03
C LEU A 496 33.00 -11.37 4.46
N GLY A 497 34.28 -11.56 4.76
CA GLY A 497 34.90 -12.87 4.97
C GLY A 497 34.34 -13.71 6.12
N GLU A 498 34.62 -15.03 6.10
CA GLU A 498 34.12 -15.98 7.10
C GLU A 498 34.47 -15.59 8.55
N ASN A 499 35.64 -14.97 8.80
CA ASN A 499 36.02 -14.47 10.13
C ASN A 499 35.05 -13.43 10.70
N TYR A 500 34.32 -12.71 9.86
CA TYR A 500 33.29 -11.77 10.29
C TYR A 500 31.95 -12.47 10.60
N SER A 501 31.54 -13.44 9.78
CA SER A 501 30.34 -14.26 10.05
C SER A 501 30.53 -15.26 11.20
N SER A 502 31.76 -15.74 11.42
CA SER A 502 32.07 -16.80 12.40
C SER A 502 32.41 -16.25 13.79
N GLN A 503 32.93 -15.02 13.90
CA GLN A 503 33.31 -14.44 15.20
C GLN A 503 32.12 -14.01 16.09
N LYS A 504 30.87 -14.05 15.59
CA LYS A 504 29.63 -13.87 16.40
C LYS A 504 29.67 -12.67 17.37
N ASP A 505 30.47 -11.65 17.11
CA ASP A 505 30.69 -10.52 18.02
C ASP A 505 29.89 -9.30 17.57
N ALA A 506 28.90 -8.95 18.39
CA ALA A 506 28.09 -7.74 18.28
C ALA A 506 28.91 -6.47 18.10
N ASN A 507 30.05 -6.40 18.82
CA ASN A 507 30.90 -5.22 18.84
C ASN A 507 31.64 -5.07 17.51
N LEU A 508 32.11 -6.18 16.94
CA LEU A 508 32.70 -6.21 15.61
C LEU A 508 31.67 -5.85 14.52
N ALA A 509 30.43 -6.35 14.63
CA ALA A 509 29.34 -5.98 13.72
C ALA A 509 29.02 -4.48 13.76
N LYS A 510 28.86 -3.94 14.97
CA LYS A 510 28.59 -2.51 15.22
C LYS A 510 29.76 -1.61 14.82
N GLN A 511 31.00 -2.08 14.91
CA GLN A 511 32.18 -1.33 14.47
C GLN A 511 32.33 -1.28 12.94
N LEU A 512 31.86 -2.31 12.23
CA LEU A 512 31.99 -2.42 10.76
C LEU A 512 30.79 -1.80 10.02
N VAL A 513 29.59 -1.93 10.59
CA VAL A 513 28.40 -1.24 10.12
C VAL A 513 27.71 -0.67 11.35
N ASN A 514 27.95 0.61 11.66
CA ASN A 514 27.36 1.28 12.84
C ASN A 514 25.83 1.14 12.92
N ALA A 515 25.18 0.88 11.78
CA ALA A 515 23.75 0.65 11.71
C ALA A 515 23.28 -0.73 12.20
N TRP A 516 24.13 -1.77 12.20
CA TRP A 516 23.72 -3.11 12.61
C TRP A 516 23.87 -3.29 14.12
N ASP A 517 22.74 -3.41 14.80
CA ASP A 517 22.74 -3.80 16.21
C ASP A 517 22.83 -5.33 16.39
N GLN A 518 22.99 -5.75 17.66
CA GLN A 518 23.12 -7.16 18.00
C GLN A 518 21.84 -7.97 17.69
N ALA A 519 20.67 -7.35 17.85
CA ALA A 519 19.39 -8.01 17.62
C ALA A 519 19.20 -8.32 16.13
N TYR A 520 19.60 -7.40 15.26
CA TYR A 520 19.59 -7.56 13.82
C TYR A 520 20.60 -8.60 13.35
N PHE A 521 21.87 -8.48 13.76
CA PHE A 521 22.92 -9.42 13.35
C PHE A 521 22.61 -10.87 13.75
N SER A 522 21.95 -11.07 14.89
CA SER A 522 21.56 -12.40 15.37
C SER A 522 20.42 -13.05 14.56
N LYS A 523 19.71 -12.32 13.68
CA LYS A 523 18.60 -12.87 12.88
C LYS A 523 19.05 -13.95 11.91
N ASP A 524 20.27 -13.86 11.37
CA ASP A 524 20.78 -14.74 10.32
C ASP A 524 22.24 -15.17 10.49
N ASN A 525 22.89 -14.88 11.62
CA ASN A 525 24.30 -15.21 11.90
C ASN A 525 24.74 -16.65 11.54
N ASN A 526 23.88 -17.65 11.68
CA ASN A 526 24.19 -19.07 11.38
C ASN A 526 23.48 -19.58 10.12
N SER A 527 22.98 -18.70 9.26
CA SER A 527 22.25 -19.09 8.06
C SER A 527 22.81 -18.53 6.77
N PHE A 528 23.97 -17.87 6.79
CA PHE A 528 24.68 -17.52 5.58
C PHE A 528 26.19 -17.73 5.76
N LYS A 529 26.87 -17.83 4.63
CA LYS A 529 28.33 -17.82 4.52
C LYS A 529 28.75 -16.85 3.44
N GLN A 530 30.03 -16.46 3.46
CA GLN A 530 30.59 -15.68 2.38
C GLN A 530 30.38 -16.40 1.04
N THR A 531 29.79 -15.71 0.09
CA THR A 531 29.47 -16.27 -1.24
C THR A 531 30.36 -15.68 -2.32
N VAL A 532 30.76 -14.41 -2.18
CA VAL A 532 31.57 -13.68 -3.18
C VAL A 532 32.83 -13.16 -2.50
N ALA A 533 34.00 -13.54 -3.03
CA ALA A 533 35.26 -12.89 -2.68
C ALA A 533 35.57 -11.75 -3.66
N PHE A 534 36.28 -10.75 -3.16
CA PHE A 534 36.76 -9.59 -3.90
C PHE A 534 38.26 -9.41 -3.69
N ASN A 535 38.96 -8.85 -4.67
CA ASN A 535 40.39 -8.57 -4.55
C ASN A 535 40.71 -7.26 -3.80
N VAL A 536 39.95 -6.97 -2.73
CA VAL A 536 40.06 -5.75 -1.91
C VAL A 536 39.80 -6.07 -0.43
N SER A 537 40.23 -5.18 0.47
CA SER A 537 39.98 -5.35 1.91
C SER A 537 38.50 -5.18 2.29
N ASN A 538 38.09 -5.78 3.42
CA ASN A 538 36.74 -5.60 3.99
C ASN A 538 36.40 -4.10 4.20
N ALA A 539 37.36 -3.31 4.69
CA ALA A 539 37.18 -1.87 4.88
C ALA A 539 36.88 -1.14 3.54
N THR A 540 37.55 -1.56 2.46
CA THR A 540 37.29 -1.03 1.11
C THR A 540 35.89 -1.39 0.62
N ILE A 541 35.45 -2.64 0.83
CA ILE A 541 34.10 -3.10 0.49
C ILE A 541 33.07 -2.24 1.22
N ILE A 542 33.21 -2.10 2.54
CA ILE A 542 32.31 -1.32 3.40
C ILE A 542 32.23 0.14 2.94
N ASN A 543 33.38 0.79 2.73
CA ASN A 543 33.42 2.20 2.32
C ASN A 543 32.78 2.41 0.94
N LYS A 544 32.98 1.48 -0.02
CA LYS A 544 32.35 1.57 -1.34
C LYS A 544 30.84 1.32 -1.33
N VAL A 545 30.33 0.55 -0.36
CA VAL A 545 28.90 0.22 -0.25
C VAL A 545 28.14 1.25 0.60
N LEU A 546 28.71 1.64 1.74
CA LEU A 546 28.06 2.51 2.73
C LEU A 546 28.56 3.96 2.69
N GLY A 547 29.80 4.20 2.27
CA GLY A 547 30.48 5.50 2.32
C GLY A 547 31.45 5.64 3.50
N SER A 548 32.08 6.81 3.60
CA SER A 548 33.09 7.12 4.61
C SER A 548 32.49 7.28 6.01
N ARG A 549 31.21 7.63 6.07
CA ARG A 549 30.36 7.60 7.25
C ARG A 549 29.28 6.55 7.02
N SER A 550 28.92 5.78 8.05
CA SER A 550 27.89 4.74 7.94
C SER A 550 26.62 5.29 7.27
N ASN A 551 26.17 4.62 6.20
CA ASN A 551 25.00 4.97 5.39
C ASN A 551 25.07 6.29 4.61
N GLU A 552 26.24 6.95 4.50
CA GLU A 552 26.41 8.18 3.72
C GLU A 552 25.92 8.02 2.27
N LEU A 553 26.22 6.88 1.64
CA LEU A 553 25.85 6.61 0.25
C LEU A 553 24.40 6.14 0.09
N LEU A 554 23.71 5.74 1.17
CA LEU A 554 22.33 5.23 1.09
C LEU A 554 21.40 6.31 0.52
N PHE A 555 21.46 7.51 1.09
CA PHE A 555 20.58 8.63 0.73
C PHE A 555 21.07 9.47 -0.46
N LYS A 556 22.27 9.20 -0.99
CA LYS A 556 22.80 9.83 -2.21
C LYS A 556 22.40 9.04 -3.45
N PHE A 557 21.81 9.67 -4.45
CA PHE A 557 21.52 8.99 -5.72
C PHE A 557 22.79 8.50 -6.41
N ASN A 558 22.78 7.23 -6.84
CA ASN A 558 23.81 6.67 -7.70
C ASN A 558 23.43 6.82 -9.18
N ASN A 559 24.26 6.27 -10.07
CA ASN A 559 24.02 6.20 -11.51
C ASN A 559 22.63 5.61 -11.88
N LEU A 560 22.16 4.56 -11.20
CA LEU A 560 20.84 3.96 -11.48
C LEU A 560 19.70 4.96 -11.17
N GLN A 561 19.80 5.66 -10.04
CA GLN A 561 18.79 6.63 -9.62
C GLN A 561 18.87 7.93 -10.43
N ASN A 562 20.07 8.38 -10.82
CA ASN A 562 20.27 9.61 -11.57
C ASN A 562 19.87 9.53 -13.05
N ASP A 563 19.47 8.36 -13.55
CA ASP A 563 18.96 8.24 -14.91
C ASP A 563 17.76 9.18 -15.13
N ARG A 564 17.83 9.97 -16.20
CA ARG A 564 16.83 11.01 -16.50
C ARG A 564 15.44 10.40 -16.75
N LYS A 565 15.35 9.30 -17.50
CA LYS A 565 14.07 8.64 -17.81
C LYS A 565 13.45 8.09 -16.55
N VAL A 566 14.27 7.50 -15.67
CA VAL A 566 13.85 7.07 -14.34
C VAL A 566 13.28 8.26 -13.55
N ARG A 567 14.00 9.38 -13.44
CA ARG A 567 13.52 10.55 -12.67
C ARG A 567 12.26 11.18 -13.24
N GLU A 568 12.10 11.19 -14.56
CA GLU A 568 10.85 11.64 -15.21
C GLU A 568 9.66 10.76 -14.80
N PHE A 569 9.87 9.46 -14.61
CA PHE A 569 8.83 8.52 -14.18
C PHE A 569 8.30 8.79 -12.77
N PHE A 570 9.16 9.21 -11.84
CA PHE A 570 8.77 9.54 -10.46
C PHE A 570 8.04 10.90 -10.33
N LYS A 571 7.94 11.69 -11.40
CA LYS A 571 7.17 12.95 -11.37
C LYS A 571 5.66 12.73 -11.43
N ASP A 572 5.20 11.59 -11.97
CA ASP A 572 3.79 11.27 -12.08
C ASP A 572 3.28 10.58 -10.80
N LYS A 573 2.64 11.37 -9.93
CA LYS A 573 2.05 10.89 -8.66
C LYS A 573 0.72 10.15 -8.85
N SER A 574 0.16 10.08 -10.05
CA SER A 574 -1.16 9.46 -10.27
C SER A 574 -1.16 7.94 -10.04
N ASN A 575 0.01 7.29 -10.15
CA ASN A 575 0.15 5.84 -10.07
C ASN A 575 -0.09 5.26 -8.65
N ALA A 576 0.17 6.03 -7.60
CA ALA A 576 -0.08 5.60 -6.22
C ALA A 576 -1.57 5.34 -5.93
N ALA A 577 -2.45 6.07 -6.61
CA ALA A 577 -3.89 5.87 -6.49
C ALA A 577 -4.42 4.66 -7.27
N GLU A 578 -3.79 4.35 -8.40
CA GLU A 578 -4.17 3.21 -9.25
C GLU A 578 -4.08 1.89 -8.49
N PHE A 579 -3.06 1.73 -7.62
CA PHE A 579 -2.94 0.59 -6.73
C PHE A 579 -4.17 0.42 -5.81
N ILE A 580 -4.58 1.50 -5.13
CA ILE A 580 -5.73 1.45 -4.21
C ILE A 580 -7.04 1.23 -4.99
N LYS A 581 -7.18 1.82 -6.17
CA LYS A 581 -8.36 1.57 -7.02
C LYS A 581 -8.44 0.14 -7.51
N SER A 582 -7.34 -0.41 -8.00
CA SER A 582 -7.24 -1.81 -8.39
C SER A 582 -7.63 -2.71 -7.22
N TRP A 583 -7.15 -2.39 -6.02
CA TRP A 583 -7.55 -3.10 -4.81
C TRP A 583 -9.06 -3.05 -4.56
N ILE A 584 -9.65 -1.85 -4.53
CA ILE A 584 -11.07 -1.71 -4.22
C ILE A 584 -11.91 -2.44 -5.27
N SER A 585 -11.52 -2.35 -6.55
CA SER A 585 -12.18 -3.07 -7.64
C SER A 585 -12.17 -4.59 -7.45
N GLU A 586 -11.11 -5.14 -6.88
CA GLU A 586 -10.97 -6.57 -6.64
C GLU A 586 -11.71 -7.02 -5.36
N HIS A 587 -12.08 -6.09 -4.47
CA HIS A 587 -12.59 -6.38 -3.13
C HIS A 587 -13.91 -5.65 -2.83
N LEU A 588 -14.75 -5.48 -3.84
CA LEU A 588 -16.05 -4.80 -3.71
C LEU A 588 -16.99 -5.42 -2.67
N ASP A 589 -16.81 -6.70 -2.37
CA ASP A 589 -17.58 -7.41 -1.34
C ASP A 589 -17.16 -7.03 0.09
N LEU A 590 -15.96 -6.46 0.28
CA LEU A 590 -15.51 -5.93 1.55
C LEU A 590 -16.05 -4.52 1.82
N ILE A 591 -16.36 -3.73 0.78
CA ILE A 591 -16.93 -2.37 0.94
C ILE A 591 -18.08 -2.33 1.94
N PRO A 592 -19.14 -3.17 1.84
CA PRO A 592 -20.25 -3.11 2.79
C PRO A 592 -19.85 -3.45 4.24
N GLN A 593 -18.78 -4.22 4.45
CA GLN A 593 -18.26 -4.48 5.81
C GLN A 593 -17.54 -3.26 6.37
N LEU A 594 -16.96 -2.42 5.51
CA LEU A 594 -16.32 -1.18 5.90
C LEU A 594 -17.34 -0.06 6.16
N VAL A 595 -18.51 -0.07 5.52
CA VAL A 595 -19.53 0.98 5.66
C VAL A 595 -19.97 1.25 7.12
N PRO A 596 -20.35 0.25 7.94
CA PRO A 596 -20.70 0.47 9.35
C PRO A 596 -19.57 1.09 10.16
N GLU A 597 -18.34 0.75 9.82
CA GLU A 597 -17.15 1.25 10.49
C GLU A 597 -16.84 2.68 10.05
N PHE A 598 -16.99 3.01 8.77
CA PHE A 598 -16.95 4.39 8.27
C PHE A 598 -18.02 5.24 9.00
N LYS A 599 -19.26 4.75 9.08
CA LYS A 599 -20.35 5.41 9.84
C LYS A 599 -19.94 5.66 11.29
N GLN A 600 -19.39 4.66 11.95
CA GLN A 600 -18.99 4.73 13.35
C GLN A 600 -17.81 5.69 13.54
N LEU A 601 -16.82 5.68 12.65
CA LEU A 601 -15.69 6.60 12.69
C LEU A 601 -16.16 8.06 12.60
N LEU A 602 -16.99 8.33 11.61
CA LEU A 602 -17.54 9.66 11.36
C LEU A 602 -18.27 10.14 12.61
N SER A 603 -19.15 9.32 13.19
CA SER A 603 -19.89 9.66 14.42
C SER A 603 -19.04 9.81 15.70
N ALA A 604 -17.84 9.19 15.77
CA ALA A 604 -16.97 9.23 16.94
C ALA A 604 -16.11 10.50 17.01
N ASN A 605 -16.10 11.31 15.95
CA ASN A 605 -15.39 12.58 15.90
C ASN A 605 -16.31 13.72 16.31
N LYS A 606 -15.94 14.54 17.30
CA LYS A 606 -16.73 15.75 17.62
C LYS A 606 -16.16 17.02 17.00
N ASN A 607 -15.08 16.89 16.22
CA ASN A 607 -14.27 18.03 15.78
C ASN A 607 -14.48 18.42 14.31
N GLY A 608 -15.17 17.59 13.51
CA GLY A 608 -15.78 18.06 12.26
C GLY A 608 -17.20 18.55 12.57
N SER A 609 -17.81 19.34 11.68
CA SER A 609 -19.24 19.62 11.84
C SER A 609 -19.99 18.29 11.93
N SER A 610 -20.96 18.16 12.84
CA SER A 610 -21.77 16.95 12.98
C SER A 610 -22.43 16.53 11.65
N THR A 611 -22.64 17.53 10.79
CA THR A 611 -23.17 17.48 9.44
C THR A 611 -22.28 16.67 8.48
N ASP A 612 -21.00 17.00 8.33
CA ASP A 612 -20.08 16.33 7.39
C ASP A 612 -19.97 14.82 7.67
N GLN A 613 -19.98 14.47 8.96
CA GLN A 613 -19.87 13.11 9.46
C GLN A 613 -21.10 12.26 9.13
N GLN A 614 -22.28 12.83 9.27
CA GLN A 614 -23.53 12.13 8.98
C GLN A 614 -23.78 12.00 7.47
N MET A 615 -23.32 12.97 6.68
CA MET A 615 -23.47 12.93 5.22
C MET A 615 -22.73 11.75 4.59
N LEU A 616 -21.45 11.54 4.89
CA LEU A 616 -20.69 10.44 4.28
C LEU A 616 -21.13 9.05 4.78
N ALA A 617 -21.55 8.97 6.05
CA ALA A 617 -22.09 7.76 6.67
C ALA A 617 -23.29 7.19 5.90
N ASN A 618 -24.09 8.04 5.26
CA ASN A 618 -25.34 7.65 4.60
C ASN A 618 -25.20 7.40 3.09
N LEU A 619 -23.99 7.45 2.53
CA LEU A 619 -23.77 7.05 1.14
C LEU A 619 -24.07 5.55 0.96
N ASN A 620 -24.84 5.24 -0.09
CA ASN A 620 -25.19 3.86 -0.43
C ASN A 620 -23.95 3.10 -0.94
N LYS A 621 -23.84 1.80 -0.64
CA LYS A 621 -22.78 0.90 -1.14
C LYS A 621 -22.55 1.07 -2.65
N GLU A 622 -23.62 1.09 -3.44
CA GLU A 622 -23.53 1.17 -4.90
C GLU A 622 -23.00 2.51 -5.39
N ILE A 623 -23.34 3.61 -4.70
CA ILE A 623 -22.78 4.92 -4.98
C ILE A 623 -21.32 4.97 -4.58
N LEU A 624 -20.97 4.49 -3.39
CA LEU A 624 -19.58 4.42 -2.96
C LEU A 624 -18.75 3.62 -3.95
N THR A 625 -19.28 2.47 -4.40
CA THR A 625 -18.64 1.64 -5.43
C THR A 625 -18.44 2.43 -6.72
N TYR A 626 -19.47 3.07 -7.25
CA TYR A 626 -19.38 3.89 -8.46
C TYR A 626 -18.36 5.05 -8.31
N VAL A 627 -18.45 5.80 -7.22
CA VAL A 627 -17.56 6.94 -6.95
C VAL A 627 -16.11 6.46 -6.88
N ILE A 628 -15.86 5.34 -6.21
CA ILE A 628 -14.51 4.81 -6.07
C ILE A 628 -13.95 4.31 -7.40
N LEU A 629 -14.74 3.57 -8.18
CA LEU A 629 -14.25 2.87 -9.37
C LEU A 629 -14.29 3.72 -10.64
N GLU A 630 -15.35 4.51 -10.80
CA GLU A 630 -15.70 5.15 -12.08
C GLU A 630 -15.36 6.65 -12.09
N THR A 631 -14.85 7.20 -10.99
CA THR A 631 -14.47 8.62 -10.92
C THR A 631 -13.02 8.81 -10.47
N ASP A 632 -12.44 9.97 -10.76
CA ASP A 632 -11.09 10.37 -10.32
C ASP A 632 -11.04 10.84 -8.86
N PHE A 633 -12.16 10.72 -8.13
CA PHE A 633 -12.31 11.21 -6.78
C PHE A 633 -11.31 10.57 -5.81
N VAL A 634 -11.25 9.24 -5.81
CA VAL A 634 -10.35 8.48 -4.94
C VAL A 634 -8.90 8.78 -5.30
N ASP A 635 -8.59 9.00 -6.59
CA ASP A 635 -7.22 9.34 -7.01
C ASP A 635 -6.77 10.66 -6.43
N LYS A 636 -7.57 11.70 -6.64
CA LYS A 636 -7.30 13.04 -6.12
C LYS A 636 -7.19 13.03 -4.61
N ALA A 637 -8.02 12.25 -3.93
CA ALA A 637 -7.99 12.19 -2.48
C ALA A 637 -6.76 11.46 -1.95
N ILE A 638 -6.38 10.32 -2.52
CA ILE A 638 -5.17 9.57 -2.15
C ILE A 638 -3.93 10.44 -2.37
N VAL A 639 -3.83 11.09 -3.54
CA VAL A 639 -2.69 11.97 -3.85
C VAL A 639 -2.59 13.08 -2.81
N LYS A 640 -3.71 13.74 -2.46
CA LYS A 640 -3.69 14.77 -1.42
C LYS A 640 -3.33 14.22 -0.03
N ILE A 641 -3.85 13.06 0.35
CA ILE A 641 -3.51 12.40 1.62
C ILE A 641 -2.00 12.13 1.67
N GLN A 642 -1.44 11.53 0.61
CA GLN A 642 -0.02 11.26 0.49
C GLN A 642 0.80 12.56 0.56
N ASP A 643 0.38 13.59 -0.19
CA ASP A 643 1.04 14.90 -0.18
C ASP A 643 1.03 15.55 1.20
N GLU A 644 -0.05 15.45 1.97
CA GLU A 644 -0.07 15.97 3.34
C GLU A 644 0.97 15.31 4.23
N PHE A 645 1.08 13.99 4.15
CA PHE A 645 2.06 13.24 4.94
C PHE A 645 3.50 13.39 4.45
N ASP A 646 3.71 13.63 3.16
CA ASP A 646 5.05 13.84 2.61
C ASP A 646 5.55 15.27 2.83
N SER A 647 4.66 16.26 2.88
CA SER A 647 5.04 17.68 2.93
C SER A 647 4.87 18.34 4.30
N LYS A 648 3.93 17.90 5.14
CA LYS A 648 3.62 18.55 6.42
C LYS A 648 4.24 17.78 7.59
N ASP A 649 4.77 18.53 8.55
CA ASP A 649 5.20 18.04 9.87
C ASP A 649 3.97 17.88 10.78
N LEU A 650 3.18 16.83 10.55
CA LEU A 650 1.92 16.59 11.29
C LEU A 650 2.17 16.00 12.68
N ASP A 651 3.29 15.31 12.89
CA ASP A 651 3.73 14.77 14.18
C ASP A 651 4.56 15.76 15.02
N LYS A 652 4.82 16.96 14.48
CA LYS A 652 5.44 18.11 15.16
C LYS A 652 6.84 17.82 15.68
N ASN A 653 7.61 17.06 14.90
CA ASN A 653 8.96 16.62 15.26
C ASN A 653 10.06 17.53 14.67
N LYS A 654 9.67 18.61 13.96
CA LYS A 654 10.53 19.58 13.27
C LYS A 654 11.32 19.00 12.09
N LYS A 655 10.92 17.85 11.55
CA LYS A 655 11.43 17.28 10.30
C LYS A 655 10.40 17.48 9.19
N ALA A 656 10.87 17.51 7.94
CA ALA A 656 9.97 17.59 6.80
C ALA A 656 9.22 16.26 6.63
N GLY A 657 7.93 16.35 6.27
CA GLY A 657 7.05 15.19 6.21
C GLY A 657 6.70 14.62 7.60
N THR A 658 5.85 13.61 7.63
CA THR A 658 5.37 12.96 8.85
C THR A 658 6.00 11.58 9.01
N GLN A 659 6.89 11.43 10.00
CA GLN A 659 7.59 10.16 10.27
C GLN A 659 6.74 9.22 11.13
N VAL A 660 5.95 9.73 12.06
CA VAL A 660 5.10 8.91 12.95
C VAL A 660 3.63 9.14 12.65
N ILE A 661 3.00 8.19 11.94
CA ILE A 661 1.56 8.23 11.68
C ILE A 661 0.80 7.53 12.81
N THR A 662 0.07 8.31 13.62
CA THR A 662 -0.87 7.77 14.63
C THR A 662 -2.26 7.58 14.04
N SER A 663 -3.12 6.81 14.71
CA SER A 663 -4.53 6.69 14.30
C SER A 663 -5.22 8.05 14.26
N LYS A 664 -4.90 8.96 15.18
CA LYS A 664 -5.49 10.30 15.20
C LYS A 664 -5.09 11.11 13.97
N LEU A 665 -3.79 11.14 13.64
CA LEU A 665 -3.27 11.89 12.49
C LEU A 665 -3.86 11.38 11.17
N LEU A 666 -3.87 10.06 10.96
CA LEU A 666 -4.52 9.45 9.79
C LEU A 666 -5.97 9.89 9.65
N LEU A 667 -6.72 9.91 10.75
CA LEU A 667 -8.11 10.35 10.71
C LEU A 667 -8.28 11.82 10.43
N ASP A 668 -7.39 12.67 10.94
CA ASP A 668 -7.47 14.10 10.68
C ASP A 668 -7.15 14.41 9.21
N VAL A 669 -6.14 13.77 8.61
CA VAL A 669 -5.81 13.91 7.18
C VAL A 669 -6.91 13.34 6.28
N LEU A 670 -7.46 12.17 6.61
CA LEU A 670 -8.58 11.58 5.88
C LEU A 670 -9.79 12.53 5.88
N LYS A 671 -10.06 13.24 6.98
CA LYS A 671 -11.18 14.19 6.99
C LYS A 671 -10.98 15.36 6.04
N VAL A 672 -9.81 15.97 6.10
CA VAL A 672 -9.48 17.14 5.29
C VAL A 672 -9.61 16.81 3.81
N ASN A 673 -9.29 15.57 3.40
CA ASN A 673 -9.20 15.21 1.99
C ASN A 673 -10.36 14.38 1.43
N LEU A 674 -11.04 13.59 2.26
CA LEU A 674 -12.13 12.70 1.82
C LEU A 674 -13.50 13.05 2.42
N LEU A 675 -13.56 13.74 3.56
CA LEU A 675 -14.78 13.84 4.38
C LEU A 675 -15.28 15.27 4.58
N ASN A 676 -15.04 16.16 3.60
CA ASN A 676 -15.44 17.57 3.65
C ASN A 676 -16.65 17.87 2.74
N GLU A 677 -17.36 18.98 3.01
CA GLU A 677 -18.57 19.39 2.25
C GLU A 677 -18.31 19.50 0.73
N SER A 678 -17.19 20.12 0.32
CA SER A 678 -16.84 20.31 -1.11
C SER A 678 -16.68 18.96 -1.84
N THR A 679 -16.06 18.01 -1.15
CA THR A 679 -15.89 16.63 -1.62
C THR A 679 -17.24 15.95 -1.81
N ILE A 680 -18.11 16.04 -0.81
CA ILE A 680 -19.45 15.45 -0.88
C ILE A 680 -20.28 16.10 -1.97
N PHE A 681 -20.17 17.42 -2.15
CA PHE A 681 -20.80 18.16 -3.25
C PHE A 681 -20.36 17.63 -4.62
N ASN A 682 -19.06 17.42 -4.83
CA ASN A 682 -18.53 16.91 -6.09
C ASN A 682 -18.97 15.46 -6.37
N ILE A 683 -19.03 14.62 -5.33
CA ILE A 683 -19.60 13.27 -5.42
C ILE A 683 -21.06 13.35 -5.85
N LEU A 684 -21.87 14.18 -5.19
CA LEU A 684 -23.28 14.36 -5.50
C LEU A 684 -23.50 14.84 -6.93
N LYS A 685 -22.69 15.82 -7.38
CA LYS A 685 -22.70 16.30 -8.76
C LYS A 685 -22.51 15.13 -9.72
N LYS A 686 -21.41 14.38 -9.59
CA LYS A 686 -21.11 13.24 -10.48
C LYS A 686 -22.18 12.15 -10.45
N VAL A 687 -22.73 11.85 -9.27
CA VAL A 687 -23.81 10.87 -9.15
C VAL A 687 -25.10 11.36 -9.84
N CYS A 688 -25.46 12.62 -9.67
CA CYS A 688 -26.72 13.15 -10.20
C CYS A 688 -26.67 13.49 -11.69
N THR A 689 -25.49 13.78 -12.23
CA THR A 689 -25.33 14.24 -13.63
C THR A 689 -24.80 13.15 -14.56
N ASP A 690 -23.85 12.33 -14.10
CA ASP A 690 -23.02 11.51 -15.00
C ASP A 690 -23.13 10.00 -14.73
N SER A 691 -23.86 9.58 -13.69
CA SER A 691 -23.88 8.18 -13.26
C SER A 691 -25.04 7.36 -13.84
N PRO A 692 -24.94 6.01 -13.82
CA PRO A 692 -26.08 5.12 -14.11
C PRO A 692 -27.30 5.38 -13.21
N PHE A 693 -27.10 5.89 -11.99
CA PHE A 693 -28.18 6.20 -11.04
C PHE A 693 -29.02 7.40 -11.46
N ALA A 694 -28.49 8.30 -12.30
CA ALA A 694 -29.27 9.40 -12.85
C ALA A 694 -30.48 8.92 -13.68
N LYS A 695 -30.44 7.67 -14.17
CA LYS A 695 -31.53 7.01 -14.90
C LYS A 695 -32.57 6.37 -13.97
N ASP A 696 -32.24 6.11 -12.70
CA ASP A 696 -33.14 5.57 -11.67
C ASP A 696 -33.44 6.66 -10.62
N LYS A 697 -34.33 7.59 -11.00
CA LYS A 697 -34.68 8.75 -10.19
C LYS A 697 -35.23 8.37 -8.81
N SER A 698 -35.92 7.24 -8.67
CA SER A 698 -36.49 6.80 -7.38
C SER A 698 -35.41 6.40 -6.39
N LYS A 699 -34.42 5.61 -6.84
CA LYS A 699 -33.28 5.23 -6.02
C LYS A 699 -32.41 6.43 -5.66
N LEU A 700 -32.17 7.31 -6.63
CA LEU A 700 -31.41 8.53 -6.42
C LEU A 700 -32.13 9.48 -5.43
N LYS A 701 -33.46 9.61 -5.52
CA LYS A 701 -34.28 10.39 -4.58
C LYS A 701 -34.13 9.90 -3.14
N LEU A 702 -34.20 8.59 -2.89
CA LEU A 702 -34.00 8.04 -1.55
C LEU A 702 -32.65 8.44 -0.95
N ILE A 703 -31.60 8.36 -1.76
CA ILE A 703 -30.23 8.67 -1.36
C ILE A 703 -30.10 10.17 -1.08
N LEU A 704 -30.58 11.01 -1.98
CA LEU A 704 -30.53 12.46 -1.84
C LEU A 704 -31.35 12.94 -0.64
N ASN A 705 -32.53 12.36 -0.37
CA ASN A 705 -33.31 12.67 0.82
C ASN A 705 -32.52 12.40 2.09
N ASN A 706 -31.82 11.26 2.15
CA ASN A 706 -30.97 10.94 3.29
C ASN A 706 -29.77 11.91 3.38
N LEU A 707 -29.09 12.21 2.28
CA LEU A 707 -27.88 13.05 2.27
C LEU A 707 -28.19 14.53 2.55
N ILE A 708 -29.15 15.12 1.82
CA ILE A 708 -29.61 16.50 2.05
C ILE A 708 -30.23 16.62 3.44
N GLY A 709 -30.92 15.59 3.92
CA GLY A 709 -31.50 15.60 5.26
C GLY A 709 -30.50 15.63 6.41
N GLN A 710 -29.27 15.15 6.21
CA GLN A 710 -28.19 15.34 7.20
C GLN A 710 -27.56 16.74 7.10
N PHE A 711 -27.58 17.36 5.91
CA PHE A 711 -27.08 18.72 5.72
C PHE A 711 -28.01 19.77 6.33
N LEU A 712 -29.30 19.57 6.10
CA LEU A 712 -30.34 20.54 6.38
C LEU A 712 -30.92 20.33 7.78
N THR A 713 -30.23 20.84 8.81
CA THR A 713 -30.78 20.90 10.17
C THR A 713 -31.92 21.92 10.26
N PRO A 714 -32.79 21.88 11.30
CA PRO A 714 -33.76 22.94 11.56
C PRO A 714 -33.17 24.35 11.45
N GLU A 715 -32.03 24.59 12.09
CA GLU A 715 -31.36 25.89 12.13
C GLU A 715 -30.87 26.28 10.74
N ARG A 716 -30.31 25.34 9.98
CA ARG A 716 -29.79 25.61 8.63
C ARG A 716 -30.92 25.83 7.63
N ALA A 717 -32.03 25.09 7.75
CA ALA A 717 -33.25 25.32 6.98
C ALA A 717 -33.80 26.73 7.23
N LEU A 718 -33.86 27.13 8.50
CA LEU A 718 -34.29 28.47 8.89
C LEU A 718 -33.36 29.55 8.33
N GLN A 719 -32.04 29.39 8.44
CA GLN A 719 -31.07 30.35 7.88
C GLN A 719 -31.24 30.51 6.35
N LEU A 720 -31.44 29.40 5.64
CA LEU A 720 -31.63 29.41 4.19
C LEU A 720 -32.95 30.09 3.78
N LEU A 721 -34.03 29.81 4.52
CA LEU A 721 -35.33 30.41 4.29
C LEU A 721 -35.39 31.87 4.75
N ASP A 722 -34.69 32.25 5.82
CA ASP A 722 -34.56 33.65 6.28
C ASP A 722 -33.78 34.49 5.26
N LYS A 723 -32.74 33.92 4.63
CA LYS A 723 -32.04 34.57 3.50
C LYS A 723 -32.94 34.78 2.29
N TYR A 724 -33.85 33.85 2.01
CA TYR A 724 -34.88 34.03 0.99
C TYR A 724 -35.91 35.09 1.40
N ALA A 725 -36.37 35.05 2.64
CA ALA A 725 -37.33 35.99 3.19
C ALA A 725 -36.83 37.44 3.10
N SER A 726 -35.56 37.69 3.42
CA SER A 726 -34.94 39.02 3.32
C SER A 726 -34.78 39.53 1.89
N GLN A 727 -34.80 38.63 0.90
CA GLN A 727 -34.75 38.95 -0.53
C GLN A 727 -36.14 38.99 -1.17
N SER A 728 -37.19 38.60 -0.46
CA SER A 728 -38.58 38.53 -0.94
C SER A 728 -39.43 39.67 -0.37
N SER A 729 -40.33 40.26 -1.17
CA SER A 729 -41.28 41.27 -0.68
C SER A 729 -42.53 40.63 -0.06
N GLY A 730 -43.03 41.25 1.02
CA GLY A 730 -44.36 41.05 1.61
C GLY A 730 -44.68 39.64 2.13
N VAL A 731 -45.22 38.78 1.27
CA VAL A 731 -45.82 37.49 1.66
C VAL A 731 -44.76 36.45 2.01
N GLY A 732 -43.63 36.44 1.31
CA GLY A 732 -42.54 35.48 1.58
C GLY A 732 -41.93 35.67 2.97
N SER A 733 -41.62 36.93 3.34
CA SER A 733 -41.06 37.27 4.65
C SER A 733 -42.04 37.04 5.81
N PHE A 734 -43.33 37.36 5.60
CA PHE A 734 -44.39 37.08 6.55
C PHE A 734 -44.54 35.57 6.81
N LEU A 735 -44.59 34.75 5.75
CA LEU A 735 -44.77 33.31 5.89
C LEU A 735 -43.57 32.66 6.59
N VAL A 736 -42.33 32.98 6.22
CA VAL A 736 -41.13 32.38 6.85
C VAL A 736 -41.05 32.77 8.34
N SER A 737 -41.29 34.04 8.69
CA SER A 737 -41.24 34.50 10.09
C SER A 737 -42.28 33.83 10.98
N ARG A 738 -43.50 33.58 10.48
CA ARG A 738 -44.54 32.85 11.22
C ARG A 738 -44.30 31.34 11.27
N SER A 739 -43.51 30.81 10.34
CA SER A 739 -43.27 29.37 10.21
C SER A 739 -42.10 28.85 11.02
N LYS A 740 -41.34 29.72 11.71
CA LYS A 740 -40.08 29.32 12.33
C LYS A 740 -40.21 28.08 13.23
N ASN A 741 -41.23 28.08 14.10
CA ASN A 741 -41.53 26.96 14.99
C ASN A 741 -42.04 25.72 14.25
N GLN A 742 -42.65 25.88 13.07
CA GLN A 742 -43.13 24.77 12.25
C GLN A 742 -42.02 24.14 11.42
N ILE A 743 -41.10 24.94 10.88
CA ILE A 743 -39.91 24.48 10.14
C ILE A 743 -39.01 23.65 11.06
N ALA A 744 -38.95 23.98 12.35
CA ALA A 744 -38.14 23.25 13.31
C ALA A 744 -38.68 21.84 13.66
N LYS A 745 -39.91 21.50 13.26
CA LYS A 745 -40.48 20.17 13.53
C LYS A 745 -39.91 19.11 12.57
N PRO A 746 -39.50 17.93 13.06
CA PRO A 746 -38.88 16.88 12.23
C PRO A 746 -39.69 16.47 10.99
N GLU A 747 -41.01 16.34 11.11
CA GLU A 747 -41.92 15.96 10.02
C GLU A 747 -42.04 17.02 8.94
N ASN A 748 -41.89 18.30 9.30
CA ASN A 748 -41.93 19.43 8.39
C ASN A 748 -40.57 19.64 7.72
N LEU A 749 -39.49 19.45 8.47
CA LEU A 749 -38.14 19.42 7.92
C LEU A 749 -38.01 18.35 6.83
N LYS A 750 -38.57 17.16 7.05
CA LYS A 750 -38.63 16.10 6.03
C LYS A 750 -39.29 16.56 4.74
N LYS A 751 -40.44 17.27 4.81
CA LYS A 751 -41.12 17.81 3.64
C LYS A 751 -40.28 18.87 2.90
N ILE A 752 -39.54 19.68 3.65
CA ILE A 752 -38.61 20.67 3.06
C ILE A 752 -37.46 19.97 2.32
N ILE A 753 -36.89 18.92 2.91
CA ILE A 753 -35.85 18.10 2.27
C ILE A 753 -36.39 17.46 0.98
N GLU A 754 -37.56 16.83 1.05
CA GLU A 754 -38.20 16.19 -0.11
C GLU A 754 -38.43 17.20 -1.24
N PHE A 755 -38.88 18.41 -0.91
CA PHE A 755 -39.03 19.49 -1.88
C PHE A 755 -37.70 19.85 -2.57
N PHE A 756 -36.62 20.02 -1.82
CA PHE A 756 -35.32 20.35 -2.40
C PHE A 756 -34.79 19.22 -3.29
N VAL A 757 -34.94 17.97 -2.86
CA VAL A 757 -34.52 16.81 -3.65
C VAL A 757 -35.32 16.70 -4.95
N ASP A 758 -36.63 16.92 -4.89
CA ASP A 758 -37.48 16.88 -6.08
C ASP A 758 -37.08 17.96 -7.09
N LYS A 759 -36.86 19.19 -6.64
CA LYS A 759 -36.37 20.26 -7.50
C LYS A 759 -34.98 20.00 -8.06
N LEU A 760 -34.08 19.46 -7.26
CA LEU A 760 -32.75 19.07 -7.74
C LEU A 760 -32.83 18.03 -8.87
N LEU A 761 -33.71 17.03 -8.76
CA LEU A 761 -33.86 15.95 -9.73
C LEU A 761 -34.62 16.34 -11.01
N GLU A 762 -35.31 17.49 -11.01
CA GLU A 762 -35.89 18.08 -12.22
C GLU A 762 -34.78 18.61 -13.15
N LYS A 763 -33.78 19.33 -12.60
CA LYS A 763 -32.72 19.99 -13.38
C LYS A 763 -31.33 19.86 -12.73
N PRO A 764 -30.77 18.65 -12.59
CA PRO A 764 -29.54 18.42 -11.81
C PRO A 764 -28.35 19.20 -12.37
N ASN A 765 -28.12 19.14 -13.69
CA ASN A 765 -27.01 19.84 -14.35
C ASN A 765 -27.05 21.35 -14.10
N HIS A 766 -28.24 21.94 -14.17
CA HIS A 766 -28.44 23.38 -13.99
C HIS A 766 -28.04 23.82 -12.58
N TYR A 767 -28.57 23.15 -11.56
CA TYR A 767 -28.28 23.50 -10.16
C TYR A 767 -26.81 23.23 -9.79
N PHE A 768 -26.25 22.08 -10.17
CA PHE A 768 -24.85 21.75 -9.85
C PHE A 768 -23.80 22.58 -10.62
N ASN A 769 -24.17 23.23 -11.74
CA ASN A 769 -23.26 24.13 -12.46
C ASN A 769 -23.27 25.55 -11.92
N LYS A 770 -24.36 25.96 -11.24
CA LYS A 770 -24.48 27.27 -10.58
C LYS A 770 -23.98 27.30 -9.14
N SER A 771 -23.57 26.15 -8.60
CA SER A 771 -23.22 25.99 -7.19
C SER A 771 -21.81 25.43 -7.02
N LYS A 772 -21.15 25.80 -5.93
CA LYS A 772 -19.84 25.29 -5.49
C LYS A 772 -19.91 24.53 -4.16
N SER A 773 -21.06 24.59 -3.48
CA SER A 773 -21.32 23.94 -2.19
C SER A 773 -22.76 23.43 -2.12
N ILE A 774 -23.06 22.57 -1.13
CA ILE A 774 -24.44 22.10 -0.90
C ILE A 774 -25.31 23.26 -0.41
N GLN A 775 -24.73 24.17 0.37
CA GLN A 775 -25.40 25.40 0.76
C GLN A 775 -25.86 26.23 -0.45
N GLU A 776 -24.95 26.51 -1.38
CA GLU A 776 -25.27 27.23 -2.61
C GLU A 776 -26.25 26.47 -3.50
N LEU A 777 -26.18 25.14 -3.51
CA LEU A 777 -27.12 24.28 -4.24
C LEU A 777 -28.56 24.52 -3.75
N ILE A 778 -28.77 24.47 -2.44
CA ILE A 778 -30.09 24.66 -1.85
C ILE A 778 -30.55 26.12 -2.01
N GLN A 779 -29.64 27.09 -1.87
CA GLN A 779 -29.97 28.51 -2.11
C GLN A 779 -30.44 28.75 -3.55
N ASN A 780 -29.72 28.20 -4.54
CA ASN A 780 -30.11 28.33 -5.95
C ASN A 780 -31.46 27.66 -6.24
N ILE A 781 -31.74 26.51 -5.60
CA ILE A 781 -33.06 25.86 -5.70
C ILE A 781 -34.15 26.77 -5.11
N ILE A 782 -33.93 27.38 -3.95
CA ILE A 782 -34.90 28.27 -3.31
C ILE A 782 -35.15 29.51 -4.19
N SER A 783 -34.09 30.21 -4.60
CA SER A 783 -34.18 31.47 -5.34
C SER A 783 -34.86 31.32 -6.71
N GLU A 784 -34.71 30.17 -7.36
CA GLU A 784 -35.34 29.90 -8.66
C GLU A 784 -36.75 29.28 -8.56
N ASN A 785 -37.21 28.92 -7.35
CA ASN A 785 -38.53 28.35 -7.12
C ASN A 785 -39.36 29.13 -6.07
N PRO A 786 -39.44 30.47 -6.14
CA PRO A 786 -39.99 31.30 -5.06
C PRO A 786 -41.46 30.98 -4.73
N ILE A 787 -42.29 30.74 -5.74
CA ILE A 787 -43.71 30.40 -5.58
C ILE A 787 -43.87 29.05 -4.89
N ASN A 788 -43.09 28.03 -5.30
CA ASN A 788 -43.17 26.71 -4.69
C ASN A 788 -42.68 26.72 -3.24
N VAL A 789 -41.66 27.53 -2.93
CA VAL A 789 -41.18 27.74 -1.55
C VAL A 789 -42.28 28.41 -0.71
N GLN A 790 -42.95 29.45 -1.22
CA GLN A 790 -44.08 30.08 -0.52
C GLN A 790 -45.21 29.08 -0.26
N GLN A 791 -45.59 28.28 -1.26
CA GLN A 791 -46.62 27.25 -1.12
C GLN A 791 -46.23 26.17 -0.10
N LEU A 792 -44.96 25.74 -0.10
CA LEU A 792 -44.44 24.81 0.89
C LEU A 792 -44.57 25.40 2.29
N VAL A 793 -44.02 26.59 2.53
CA VAL A 793 -44.03 27.26 3.83
C VAL A 793 -45.47 27.53 4.31
N ALA A 794 -46.38 27.97 3.43
CA ALA A 794 -47.80 28.11 3.74
C ALA A 794 -48.44 26.77 4.14
N LYS A 795 -48.18 25.68 3.41
CA LYS A 795 -48.68 24.34 3.80
C LYS A 795 -48.16 23.91 5.17
N LEU A 796 -46.91 24.22 5.52
CA LEU A 796 -46.35 23.89 6.85
C LEU A 796 -47.04 24.69 7.97
N LEU A 797 -47.40 25.95 7.73
CA LEU A 797 -48.20 26.76 8.66
C LEU A 797 -49.62 26.22 8.85
N PHE A 798 -50.33 26.01 7.74
CA PHE A 798 -51.77 25.75 7.77
C PHE A 798 -52.12 24.28 8.02
N SER A 799 -51.20 23.34 7.78
CA SER A 799 -51.40 21.92 8.12
C SER A 799 -51.65 21.68 9.62
N ASN A 800 -51.23 22.60 10.50
CA ASN A 800 -51.53 22.55 11.93
C ASN A 800 -52.74 23.38 12.37
N LEU A 801 -53.18 24.36 11.57
CA LEU A 801 -54.46 25.05 11.78
C LEU A 801 -55.63 24.11 11.51
N ALA A 802 -55.55 23.27 10.46
CA ALA A 802 -56.56 22.27 10.18
C ALA A 802 -56.68 21.20 11.29
N SER A 803 -55.56 20.72 11.85
CA SER A 803 -55.58 19.76 12.97
C SER A 803 -55.94 20.41 14.31
N GLY A 804 -55.58 21.69 14.53
CA GLY A 804 -56.00 22.47 15.69
C GLY A 804 -57.51 22.77 15.69
N ILE A 805 -58.06 23.18 14.54
CA ILE A 805 -59.50 23.37 14.35
C ILE A 805 -60.23 22.02 14.49
N PHE A 806 -59.70 20.94 13.94
CA PHE A 806 -60.30 19.61 14.06
C PHE A 806 -60.27 19.07 15.51
N ASN A 807 -59.22 19.32 16.28
CA ASN A 807 -59.16 18.96 17.69
C ASN A 807 -60.04 19.86 18.56
N TRP A 808 -60.19 21.14 18.21
CA TRP A 808 -61.13 22.06 18.86
C TRP A 808 -62.59 21.70 18.57
N PHE A 809 -62.90 21.16 17.39
CA PHE A 809 -64.22 20.59 17.09
C PHE A 809 -64.47 19.24 17.80
N LYS A 810 -63.43 18.60 18.35
CA LYS A 810 -63.50 17.28 18.99
C LYS A 810 -63.52 17.36 20.52
N SER A 811 -63.03 18.46 21.10
CA SER A 811 -63.22 18.87 22.50
C SER A 811 -64.54 19.61 22.67
#